data_AF-A0A8T0XHF6-F1
#
_entry.id   AF-A0A8T0XHF6-F1
#
_cell.length_a   1.000
_cell.length_b   1.000
_cell.length_c   1.000
_cell.angle_alpha   90.00
_cell.angle_beta   90.00
_cell.angle_gamma   90.00
#
_symmetry.space_group_name_H-M   'P 1'
#
loop_
_entity.id
_entity.type
_entity.pdbx_description
1 polymer ?
#
loop_
_entity_poly.entity_id
_entity_poly.type
_entity_poly.pdbx_seq_one_letter_code
_entity_poly.pdbx_strand_id
1 'polypeptide(L)'
;MQAGSDYVRQISKVLKSQVTMLTSTSSTSLPEEMFTCTLELQSSCRGYQRDSISPQYLKPGTGESQLFYLESQGDVIIVEVQDNNRVVIGRAKIQVSSITDTQDEIIRWWPLYLEDQECVGKIQLCMNLSMSSNSYGSEKMLQGGLAVDTIIYDMVLEAAMRAQSFNSKMLHISGSWKWLLDEFADYYGVSDAYRKLRYLSYIMNVAIPTKDCLVLIHELLLPVLKAREDRTLTRQERSIMLDCEDRIKSLLAAVFENYKSLDEHSPTGLSDLYGPISDYAAPALAPAVQIFSVLHDILSKEAQDILRNYLQTAAAKRCRRHMIETDEFLSSNNDSLLTDPMTISAAYLKMKTLCINISCEIQADIKIHNQNILPSSIDLTNIAASIYSTELCKRLKGFLSSSPPSRPLQHVAELIIATADFERDLHSWQVRPVHGGVVSRELFHDYIMVWIEDTRLHLLDNCKAEKTSCPAVSTISPFVEQMYEQIKESIHEYGVVINRWPQYLMSLESAVADVEREIMKALEKQYMETLMPLRDGIPKYLEKQVQRLTRRQSIAPYAVPSQLGAFMNTVKRMLDVLHCRVEDILKSWAAYLTITSGNNVFGEQMNSITVMLKKKYKNYLKAIVDKLVSNVGMIFACFMRDPVLTKTVFIWTDVIISYGFFRHKLTGIQGSSESLKKQERPMVKVIYERGCRLSAFSSWIPSRICTRSSPAEYLLLSAEVSGIGWARLC
;
A
#
# COMPACT_ATOMS: atom_id res chain seq x y z
N MET A 1 -110.90 -7.70 48.39
CA MET A 1 -109.90 -6.61 48.30
C MET A 1 -109.48 -6.18 49.71
N GLN A 2 -108.71 -7.01 50.40
CA GLN A 2 -108.28 -6.79 51.80
C GLN A 2 -106.87 -7.33 52.04
N ALA A 3 -106.07 -7.43 50.98
CA ALA A 3 -104.65 -7.82 51.02
C ALA A 3 -103.71 -6.67 50.56
N GLY A 4 -104.26 -5.65 49.89
CA GLY A 4 -103.51 -4.47 49.44
C GLY A 4 -103.33 -3.38 50.51
N SER A 5 -104.23 -3.27 51.50
CA SER A 5 -104.11 -2.24 52.55
C SER A 5 -103.10 -2.59 53.64
N ASP A 6 -102.88 -3.89 53.89
CA ASP A 6 -101.95 -4.33 54.93
C ASP A 6 -100.51 -4.33 54.42
N TYR A 7 -100.28 -4.59 53.13
CA TYR A 7 -98.97 -4.46 52.49
C TYR A 7 -98.47 -3.00 52.47
N VAL A 8 -99.34 -2.04 52.16
CA VAL A 8 -99.00 -0.60 52.16
C VAL A 8 -98.75 -0.08 53.59
N ARG A 9 -99.46 -0.58 54.61
CA ARG A 9 -99.23 -0.20 56.01
C ARG A 9 -97.93 -0.79 56.57
N GLN A 10 -97.51 -1.97 56.10
CA GLN A 10 -96.26 -2.60 56.52
C GLN A 10 -95.05 -1.93 55.86
N ILE A 11 -95.14 -1.57 54.57
CA ILE A 11 -94.10 -0.81 53.86
C ILE A 11 -93.97 0.63 54.40
N SER A 12 -95.08 1.29 54.74
CA SER A 12 -95.05 2.63 55.34
C SER A 12 -94.45 2.64 56.75
N LYS A 13 -94.60 1.56 57.53
CA LYS A 13 -93.92 1.40 58.84
C LYS A 13 -92.40 1.17 58.69
N VAL A 14 -91.97 0.41 57.69
CA VAL A 14 -90.54 0.17 57.41
C VAL A 14 -89.86 1.42 56.83
N LEU A 15 -90.54 2.16 55.95
CA LEU A 15 -90.04 3.45 55.44
C LEU A 15 -90.01 4.52 56.53
N LYS A 16 -91.00 4.59 57.43
CA LYS A 16 -90.95 5.52 58.57
C LYS A 16 -89.87 5.13 59.59
N SER A 17 -89.62 3.85 59.85
CA SER A 17 -88.52 3.46 60.76
C SER A 17 -87.14 3.71 60.15
N GLN A 18 -86.97 3.56 58.83
CA GLN A 18 -85.72 3.93 58.15
C GLN A 18 -85.51 5.45 58.06
N VAL A 19 -86.58 6.24 57.86
CA VAL A 19 -86.48 7.72 57.82
C VAL A 19 -86.29 8.33 59.22
N THR A 20 -86.78 7.69 60.29
CA THR A 20 -86.57 8.15 61.68
C THR A 20 -85.18 7.75 62.22
N MET A 21 -84.52 6.72 61.66
CA MET A 21 -83.11 6.41 61.97
C MET A 21 -82.11 7.37 61.29
N LEU A 22 -82.51 8.03 60.21
CA LEU A 22 -81.64 8.94 59.44
C LEU A 22 -81.72 10.41 59.89
N THR A 23 -82.65 10.77 60.79
CA THR A 23 -82.85 12.17 61.24
C THR A 23 -82.45 12.42 62.70
N SER A 24 -81.88 11.42 63.38
CA SER A 24 -81.35 11.54 64.74
C SER A 24 -79.90 11.09 64.83
N THR A 25 -79.00 11.79 64.14
CA THR A 25 -77.56 11.86 64.47
C THR A 25 -77.02 13.22 64.01
N SER A 26 -77.30 14.25 64.80
CA SER A 26 -76.49 15.47 64.78
C SER A 26 -75.11 15.16 65.39
N SER A 27 -74.06 15.53 64.64
CA SER A 27 -72.66 15.70 65.07
C SER A 27 -72.02 14.53 65.84
N THR A 28 -71.49 13.57 65.08
CA THR A 28 -70.24 12.90 65.44
C THR A 28 -69.34 12.93 64.21
N SER A 29 -68.20 13.61 64.33
CA SER A 29 -67.10 13.65 63.37
C SER A 29 -66.67 12.21 63.02
N LEU A 30 -67.13 11.72 61.87
CA LEU A 30 -66.49 10.61 61.18
C LEU A 30 -65.17 11.14 60.60
N PRO A 31 -64.08 10.36 60.60
CA PRO A 31 -62.84 10.81 59.98
C PRO A 31 -63.13 11.09 58.51
N GLU A 32 -62.78 12.28 58.01
CA GLU A 32 -62.83 12.60 56.59
C GLU A 32 -62.05 11.51 55.83
N GLU A 33 -62.76 10.59 55.19
CA GLU A 33 -62.16 9.73 54.16
C GLU A 33 -61.77 10.66 53.01
N MET A 34 -60.54 11.17 53.05
CA MET A 34 -59.99 12.06 52.02
C MET A 34 -59.72 11.24 50.76
N PHE A 35 -60.74 11.03 49.94
CA PHE A 35 -60.56 10.47 48.62
C PHE A 35 -59.74 11.42 47.74
N THR A 36 -58.92 10.88 46.86
CA THR A 36 -58.21 11.63 45.82
C THR A 36 -58.65 11.14 44.45
N CYS A 37 -58.78 12.05 43.50
CA CYS A 37 -59.26 11.76 42.16
C CYS A 37 -58.15 12.06 41.14
N THR A 38 -57.93 11.17 40.19
CA THR A 38 -57.06 11.42 39.05
C THR A 38 -57.91 11.43 37.78
N LEU A 39 -57.81 12.50 36.99
CA LEU A 39 -58.40 12.56 35.65
C LEU A 39 -57.32 12.44 34.58
N GLU A 40 -57.50 11.50 33.66
CA GLU A 40 -56.57 11.22 32.57
C GLU A 40 -57.31 11.05 31.24
N LEU A 41 -56.70 11.50 30.15
CA LEU A 41 -57.25 11.33 28.81
C LEU A 41 -56.72 10.01 28.21
N GLN A 42 -57.58 9.11 27.74
CA GLN A 42 -57.16 7.79 27.26
C GLN A 42 -56.19 7.85 26.06
N SER A 43 -56.25 8.88 25.23
CA SER A 43 -55.30 9.14 24.13
C SER A 43 -53.88 9.44 24.64
N SER A 44 -53.74 10.05 25.83
CA SER A 44 -52.44 10.31 26.47
C SER A 44 -51.73 9.05 27.01
N CYS A 45 -52.44 7.92 27.15
CA CYS A 45 -51.91 6.66 27.68
C CYS A 45 -51.41 5.66 26.62
N ARG A 46 -51.56 5.94 25.31
CA ARG A 46 -51.24 4.95 24.25
C ARG A 46 -49.76 4.84 23.86
N GLY A 47 -48.87 5.60 24.48
CA GLY A 47 -47.43 5.45 24.31
C GLY A 47 -46.71 5.73 25.62
N TYR A 48 -45.88 4.78 26.03
CA TYR A 48 -44.98 4.80 27.21
C TYR A 48 -45.49 4.18 28.51
N GLN A 49 -44.58 3.37 29.05
CA GLN A 49 -44.49 2.88 30.43
C GLN A 49 -44.75 4.03 31.42
N ARG A 50 -45.43 3.71 32.52
CA ARG A 50 -46.17 4.59 33.46
C ARG A 50 -45.36 5.64 34.25
N ASP A 51 -44.15 6.00 33.83
CA ASP A 51 -43.15 6.59 34.76
C ASP A 51 -42.78 8.06 34.53
N SER A 52 -43.53 8.88 33.79
CA SER A 52 -43.07 10.26 33.51
C SER A 52 -44.09 11.39 33.42
N ILE A 53 -45.28 11.25 34.01
CA ILE A 53 -46.12 12.38 34.42
C ILE A 53 -46.63 12.02 35.82
N SER A 54 -46.28 12.81 36.84
CA SER A 54 -46.90 12.66 38.15
C SER A 54 -48.40 12.90 38.00
N PRO A 55 -49.29 11.91 38.25
CA PRO A 55 -50.72 12.12 38.11
C PRO A 55 -51.13 13.24 39.05
N GLN A 56 -51.78 14.27 38.52
CA GLN A 56 -52.27 15.38 39.33
C GLN A 56 -53.48 14.89 40.14
N TYR A 57 -53.34 14.90 41.45
CA TYR A 57 -54.39 14.44 42.37
C TYR A 57 -55.31 15.60 42.70
N LEU A 58 -56.58 15.45 42.39
CA LEU A 58 -57.63 16.43 42.67
C LEU A 58 -58.39 16.01 43.93
N LYS A 59 -58.66 16.96 44.81
CA LYS A 59 -59.43 16.71 46.03
C LYS A 59 -60.92 16.98 45.79
N PRO A 60 -61.82 16.01 46.02
CA PRO A 60 -63.26 16.22 45.90
C PRO A 60 -63.74 17.38 46.79
N GLY A 61 -64.63 18.23 46.26
CA GLY A 61 -65.23 19.35 47.01
C GLY A 61 -64.39 20.63 47.11
N THR A 62 -63.17 20.64 46.58
CA THR A 62 -62.27 21.83 46.62
C THR A 62 -62.45 22.80 45.45
N GLY A 63 -63.19 22.40 44.41
CA GLY A 63 -63.38 23.19 43.19
C GLY A 63 -62.17 23.19 42.25
N GLU A 64 -61.16 22.33 42.48
CA GLU A 64 -60.02 22.17 41.60
C GLU A 64 -60.45 21.65 40.21
N SER A 65 -59.94 22.29 39.15
CA SER A 65 -60.28 21.98 37.76
C SER A 65 -59.03 21.62 36.95
N GLN A 66 -59.15 20.68 36.01
CA GLN A 66 -58.08 20.28 35.11
C GLN A 66 -58.50 20.52 33.65
N LEU A 67 -57.60 21.12 32.86
CA LEU A 67 -57.82 21.42 31.46
C LEU A 67 -57.26 20.29 30.58
N PHE A 68 -58.07 19.80 29.64
CA PHE A 68 -57.65 18.80 28.65
C PHE A 68 -57.79 19.36 27.24
N TYR A 69 -56.82 19.05 26.37
CA TYR A 69 -56.91 19.32 24.94
C TYR A 69 -57.25 18.01 24.23
N LEU A 70 -58.40 18.00 23.54
CA LEU A 70 -58.92 16.80 22.87
C LEU A 70 -58.20 16.60 21.53
N GLU A 71 -57.65 15.41 21.28
CA GLU A 71 -57.00 15.07 20.01
C GLU A 71 -58.01 14.49 19.00
N SER A 72 -59.08 13.86 19.48
CA SER A 72 -60.17 13.33 18.64
C SER A 72 -61.53 13.36 19.34
N GLN A 73 -62.63 13.40 18.55
CA GLN A 73 -64.01 13.28 19.09
C GLN A 73 -64.30 11.91 19.73
N GLY A 74 -63.44 10.92 19.51
CA GLY A 74 -63.53 9.58 20.10
C GLY A 74 -62.81 9.42 21.44
N ASP A 75 -62.19 10.48 21.97
CA ASP A 75 -61.41 10.40 23.21
C ASP A 75 -62.31 10.11 24.43
N VAL A 76 -61.72 9.43 25.42
CA VAL A 76 -62.39 9.03 26.66
C VAL A 76 -61.60 9.60 27.84
N ILE A 77 -62.29 10.27 28.74
CA ILE A 77 -61.73 10.73 30.02
C ILE A 77 -61.90 9.59 31.03
N ILE A 78 -60.81 9.15 31.62
CA ILE A 78 -60.76 8.14 32.67
C ILE A 78 -60.62 8.89 34.00
N VAL A 79 -61.54 8.58 34.92
CA VAL A 79 -61.56 9.16 36.26
C VAL A 79 -61.32 8.01 37.23
N GLU A 80 -60.21 8.03 37.96
CA GLU A 80 -59.92 7.04 39.01
C GLU A 80 -60.01 7.72 40.38
N VAL A 81 -60.81 7.14 41.26
CA VAL A 81 -60.93 7.57 42.66
C VAL A 81 -60.11 6.62 43.52
N GLN A 82 -59.26 7.19 44.37
CA GLN A 82 -58.34 6.49 45.25
C GLN A 82 -58.61 6.85 46.71
N ASP A 83 -58.47 5.86 47.59
CA ASP A 83 -58.48 6.06 49.05
C ASP A 83 -57.13 6.66 49.53
N ASN A 84 -57.04 7.06 50.80
CA ASN A 84 -55.86 7.60 51.48
C ASN A 84 -54.59 6.75 51.29
N ASN A 85 -54.76 5.43 51.11
CA ASN A 85 -53.68 4.47 50.86
C ASN A 85 -53.30 4.34 49.36
N ARG A 86 -53.81 5.22 48.48
CA ARG A 86 -53.62 5.22 47.02
C ARG A 86 -54.13 3.97 46.30
N VAL A 87 -55.04 3.23 46.93
CA VAL A 87 -55.73 2.10 46.31
C VAL A 87 -56.90 2.63 45.50
N VAL A 88 -57.03 2.20 44.25
CA VAL A 88 -58.16 2.59 43.39
C VAL A 88 -59.42 1.90 43.88
N ILE A 89 -60.40 2.71 44.28
CA ILE A 89 -61.69 2.25 44.83
C ILE A 89 -62.84 2.40 43.84
N GLY A 90 -62.64 3.11 42.74
CA GLY A 90 -63.63 3.21 41.65
C GLY A 90 -63.10 3.92 40.42
N ARG A 91 -63.61 3.54 39.24
CA ARG A 91 -63.24 4.10 37.94
C ARG A 91 -64.49 4.50 37.15
N ALA A 92 -64.48 5.67 36.53
CA ALA A 92 -65.47 6.08 35.53
C ALA A 92 -64.78 6.32 34.19
N LYS A 93 -65.42 5.86 33.10
CA LYS A 93 -64.99 6.11 31.72
C LYS A 93 -66.03 7.01 31.06
N ILE A 94 -65.64 8.22 30.69
CA ILE A 94 -66.53 9.25 30.15
C ILE A 94 -66.14 9.48 28.70
N GLN A 95 -66.97 9.05 27.77
CA GLN A 95 -66.71 9.26 26.35
C GLN A 95 -67.06 10.70 25.96
N VAL A 96 -66.12 11.41 25.33
CA VAL A 96 -66.29 12.84 25.01
C VAL A 96 -67.44 13.08 24.02
N SER A 97 -67.72 12.13 23.13
CA SER A 97 -68.89 12.15 22.25
C SER A 97 -70.25 12.12 23.00
N SER A 98 -70.28 11.72 24.28
CA SER A 98 -71.51 11.73 25.09
C SER A 98 -71.88 13.11 25.67
N ILE A 99 -71.05 14.13 25.38
CA ILE A 99 -71.09 15.48 25.96
C ILE A 99 -71.63 16.51 24.94
N THR A 100 -71.93 16.11 23.70
CA THR A 100 -72.01 17.02 22.54
C THR A 100 -73.23 17.93 22.36
N ASP A 101 -74.17 18.03 23.29
CA ASP A 101 -75.47 18.69 22.99
C ASP A 101 -75.85 19.96 23.79
N THR A 102 -74.98 20.53 24.64
CA THR A 102 -75.34 21.76 25.37
C THR A 102 -74.15 22.71 25.54
N GLN A 103 -74.29 23.98 25.11
CA GLN A 103 -73.29 25.05 25.25
C GLN A 103 -73.16 25.61 26.69
N ASP A 104 -73.69 24.92 27.71
CA ASP A 104 -73.69 25.33 29.11
C ASP A 104 -72.92 24.34 30.00
N GLU A 105 -72.51 24.77 31.20
CA GLU A 105 -71.86 23.94 32.24
C GLU A 105 -72.58 22.60 32.44
N ILE A 106 -71.89 21.49 32.12
CA ILE A 106 -72.46 20.15 32.28
C ILE A 106 -72.10 19.64 33.66
N ILE A 107 -73.06 19.71 34.58
CA ILE A 107 -72.97 19.08 35.90
C ILE A 107 -73.70 17.73 35.84
N ARG A 108 -72.95 16.63 35.81
CA ARG A 108 -73.52 15.26 35.71
C ARG A 108 -72.89 14.30 36.72
N TRP A 109 -73.72 13.40 37.25
CA TRP A 109 -73.29 12.27 38.07
C TRP A 109 -72.89 11.08 37.19
N TRP A 110 -71.67 10.59 37.38
CA TRP A 110 -71.10 9.44 36.69
C TRP A 110 -70.97 8.26 37.64
N PRO A 111 -71.43 7.05 37.26
CA PRO A 111 -71.23 5.86 38.06
C PRO A 111 -69.75 5.43 38.07
N LEU A 112 -69.26 5.04 39.25
CA LEU A 112 -67.94 4.47 39.46
C LEU A 112 -68.05 2.94 39.50
N TYR A 113 -67.12 2.26 38.84
CA TYR A 113 -67.05 0.80 38.78
C TYR A 113 -65.68 0.32 39.24
N LEU A 114 -65.63 -0.84 39.90
CA LEU A 114 -64.40 -1.55 40.26
C LEU A 114 -64.39 -2.89 39.51
N GLU A 115 -63.31 -3.17 38.76
CA GLU A 115 -63.13 -4.43 38.00
C GLU A 115 -64.35 -4.88 37.16
N ASP A 116 -65.03 -3.90 36.55
CA ASP A 116 -66.06 -4.04 35.51
C ASP A 116 -67.34 -4.83 35.86
N GLN A 117 -67.68 -5.13 37.14
CA GLN A 117 -68.92 -5.88 37.43
C GLN A 117 -69.89 -5.32 38.49
N GLU A 118 -69.53 -4.35 39.34
CA GLU A 118 -70.50 -3.68 40.23
C GLU A 118 -70.28 -2.16 40.35
N CYS A 119 -71.38 -1.40 40.43
CA CYS A 119 -71.35 0.05 40.64
C CYS A 119 -71.06 0.34 42.12
N VAL A 120 -69.85 0.83 42.40
CA VAL A 120 -69.31 1.05 43.75
C VAL A 120 -69.60 2.45 44.28
N GLY A 121 -70.04 3.38 43.43
CA GLY A 121 -70.34 4.75 43.83
C GLY A 121 -70.73 5.66 42.67
N LYS A 122 -70.88 6.96 42.94
CA LYS A 122 -71.10 7.99 41.91
C LYS A 122 -70.24 9.21 42.19
N ILE A 123 -69.72 9.82 41.14
CA ILE A 123 -68.95 11.08 41.20
C ILE A 123 -69.67 12.16 40.40
N GLN A 124 -69.76 13.38 40.94
CA GLN A 124 -70.28 14.53 40.21
C GLN A 124 -69.12 15.29 39.58
N LEU A 125 -69.22 15.57 38.28
CA LEU A 125 -68.23 16.38 37.57
C LEU A 125 -68.94 17.56 36.92
N CYS A 126 -68.34 18.74 37.06
CA CYS A 126 -68.66 19.91 36.26
C CYS A 126 -67.69 19.95 35.08
N MET A 127 -68.22 19.94 33.85
CA MET A 127 -67.43 19.92 32.62
C MET A 127 -67.86 21.07 31.71
N ASN A 128 -66.88 21.81 31.22
CA ASN A 128 -67.07 22.88 30.24
C ASN A 128 -66.41 22.49 28.92
N LEU A 129 -67.22 22.33 27.88
CA LEU A 129 -66.75 21.99 26.54
C LEU A 129 -66.88 23.21 25.62
N SER A 130 -65.76 23.88 25.32
CA SER A 130 -65.72 24.95 24.32
C SER A 130 -65.34 24.36 22.95
N MET A 131 -66.32 24.14 22.07
CA MET A 131 -66.06 23.86 20.65
C MET A 131 -66.09 25.16 19.86
N SER A 132 -65.03 25.47 19.10
CA SER A 132 -65.01 26.65 18.23
C SER A 132 -65.98 26.43 17.06
N SER A 133 -67.24 26.83 17.20
CA SER A 133 -68.16 26.91 16.06
C SER A 133 -67.83 28.17 15.24
N ASN A 134 -67.60 27.98 13.96
CA ASN A 134 -67.40 29.05 12.99
C ASN A 134 -68.56 30.05 13.01
N SER A 135 -68.29 31.32 13.33
CA SER A 135 -69.00 32.45 12.71
C SER A 135 -68.20 33.74 12.85
N TYR A 136 -68.22 34.51 11.77
CA TYR A 136 -67.52 35.78 11.59
C TYR A 136 -67.95 36.84 12.62
N GLY A 137 -66.97 37.56 13.17
CA GLY A 137 -67.19 38.90 13.74
C GLY A 137 -66.59 39.16 15.11
N SER A 138 -65.59 40.04 15.12
CA SER A 138 -65.28 41.01 16.20
C SER A 138 -64.64 40.51 17.50
N GLU A 139 -63.39 40.94 17.69
CA GLU A 139 -62.81 41.35 18.97
C GLU A 139 -62.69 40.28 20.07
N LYS A 140 -62.01 39.17 19.77
CA LYS A 140 -61.17 38.42 20.72
C LYS A 140 -60.37 37.36 19.95
N MET A 141 -59.54 37.83 19.02
CA MET A 141 -58.51 37.00 18.39
C MET A 141 -57.29 37.01 19.32
N LEU A 142 -57.39 36.34 20.46
CA LEU A 142 -56.25 36.09 21.34
C LEU A 142 -56.10 34.58 21.49
N GLN A 143 -55.03 34.10 20.82
CA GLN A 143 -54.50 32.74 20.85
C GLN A 143 -55.36 31.69 20.15
N GLY A 144 -55.28 31.68 18.81
CA GLY A 144 -55.25 30.40 18.13
C GLY A 144 -54.17 29.54 18.79
N GLY A 145 -54.40 28.25 18.99
CA GLY A 145 -53.40 27.41 19.66
C GLY A 145 -52.03 27.52 18.97
N LEU A 146 -50.94 27.32 19.71
CA LEU A 146 -49.55 27.41 19.22
C LEU A 146 -49.30 26.69 17.87
N ALA A 147 -50.08 25.65 17.56
CA ALA A 147 -50.05 24.93 16.28
C ALA A 147 -50.56 25.73 15.07
N VAL A 148 -51.52 26.65 15.24
CA VAL A 148 -52.07 27.47 14.16
C VAL A 148 -51.09 28.60 13.79
N ASP A 149 -50.49 29.23 14.80
CA ASP A 149 -49.56 30.35 14.60
C ASP A 149 -48.25 29.90 13.94
N THR A 150 -47.77 28.70 14.26
CA THR A 150 -46.61 28.07 13.59
C THR A 150 -46.88 27.73 12.12
N ILE A 151 -48.10 27.31 11.77
CA ILE A 151 -48.49 27.07 10.37
C ILE A 151 -48.53 28.39 9.58
N ILE A 152 -49.05 29.46 10.17
CA ILE A 152 -49.08 30.77 9.50
C ILE A 152 -47.65 31.30 9.31
N TYR A 153 -46.78 31.15 10.31
CA TYR A 153 -45.37 31.49 10.19
C TYR A 153 -44.69 30.73 9.05
N ASP A 154 -44.95 29.42 8.91
CA ASP A 154 -44.44 28.62 7.80
C ASP A 154 -44.85 29.17 6.43
N MET A 155 -46.12 29.61 6.29
CA MET A 155 -46.62 30.21 5.05
C MET A 155 -45.92 31.54 4.72
N VAL A 156 -45.69 32.40 5.73
CA VAL A 156 -44.97 33.67 5.57
C VAL A 156 -43.50 33.41 5.20
N LEU A 157 -42.86 32.44 5.85
CA LEU A 157 -41.49 32.03 5.57
C LEU A 157 -41.36 31.51 4.13
N GLU A 158 -42.30 30.68 3.69
CA GLU A 158 -42.32 30.16 2.32
C GLU A 158 -42.54 31.28 1.28
N ALA A 159 -43.43 32.22 1.57
CA ALA A 159 -43.63 33.39 0.72
C ALA A 159 -42.37 34.27 0.62
N ALA A 160 -41.68 34.49 1.74
CA ALA A 160 -40.42 35.23 1.78
C ALA A 160 -39.32 34.56 0.94
N MET A 161 -39.17 33.23 1.06
CA MET A 161 -38.21 32.46 0.28
C MET A 161 -38.51 32.51 -1.22
N ARG A 162 -39.77 32.38 -1.61
CA ARG A 162 -40.19 32.49 -3.03
C ARG A 162 -39.93 33.90 -3.57
N ALA A 163 -40.23 34.94 -2.81
CA ALA A 163 -40.02 36.32 -3.22
C ALA A 163 -38.54 36.68 -3.40
N GLN A 164 -37.65 36.06 -2.63
CA GLN A 164 -36.19 36.28 -2.70
C GLN A 164 -35.44 35.27 -3.58
N SER A 165 -36.16 34.43 -4.34
CA SER A 165 -35.56 33.43 -5.23
C SER A 165 -34.60 32.46 -4.50
N PHE A 166 -35.02 31.99 -3.31
CA PHE A 166 -34.23 31.09 -2.46
C PHE A 166 -33.72 29.88 -3.24
N ASN A 167 -32.40 29.71 -3.26
CA ASN A 167 -31.70 28.62 -3.93
C ASN A 167 -30.40 28.30 -3.21
N SER A 168 -29.69 27.26 -3.64
CA SER A 168 -28.45 26.79 -3.01
C SER A 168 -27.31 27.82 -2.90
N LYS A 169 -27.34 28.90 -3.68
CA LYS A 169 -26.37 30.02 -3.63
C LYS A 169 -26.92 31.26 -2.92
N MET A 170 -28.24 31.40 -2.83
CA MET A 170 -28.93 32.53 -2.20
C MET A 170 -29.74 32.04 -1.00
N LEU A 171 -29.04 31.75 0.09
CA LEU A 171 -29.65 31.14 1.27
C LEU A 171 -30.23 32.19 2.23
N HIS A 172 -29.73 33.42 2.26
CA HIS A 172 -30.14 34.43 3.25
C HIS A 172 -31.45 35.13 2.89
N ILE A 173 -32.35 35.22 3.86
CA ILE A 173 -33.53 36.10 3.81
C ILE A 173 -33.12 37.49 4.33
N SER A 174 -33.31 38.52 3.52
CA SER A 174 -32.90 39.89 3.83
C SER A 174 -34.04 40.90 3.61
N GLY A 175 -33.84 42.13 4.12
CA GLY A 175 -34.75 43.25 3.89
C GLY A 175 -36.09 43.14 4.62
N SER A 176 -37.15 43.64 3.98
CA SER A 176 -38.50 43.76 4.54
C SER A 176 -39.11 42.42 4.97
N TRP A 177 -38.77 41.33 4.28
CA TRP A 177 -39.22 39.99 4.64
C TRP A 177 -38.60 39.46 5.93
N LYS A 178 -37.32 39.78 6.20
CA LYS A 178 -36.68 39.41 7.46
C LYS A 178 -37.34 40.14 8.63
N TRP A 179 -37.53 41.45 8.48
CA TRP A 179 -38.27 42.25 9.46
C TRP A 179 -39.69 41.70 9.71
N LEU A 180 -40.42 41.36 8.64
CA LEU A 180 -41.78 40.81 8.77
C LEU A 180 -41.80 39.49 9.54
N LEU A 181 -40.84 38.60 9.29
CA LEU A 181 -40.72 37.33 10.01
C LEU A 181 -40.36 37.53 11.48
N ASP A 182 -39.48 38.49 11.77
CA ASP A 182 -39.09 38.85 13.14
C ASP A 182 -40.29 39.42 13.91
N GLU A 183 -40.98 40.42 13.37
CA GLU A 183 -42.16 41.03 14.00
C GLU A 183 -43.32 40.04 14.16
N PHE A 184 -43.57 39.19 13.15
CA PHE A 184 -44.61 38.18 13.24
C PHE A 184 -44.31 37.20 14.38
N ALA A 185 -43.07 36.72 14.47
CA ALA A 185 -42.67 35.81 15.52
C ALA A 185 -42.82 36.42 16.92
N ASP A 186 -42.40 37.67 17.09
CA ASP A 186 -42.45 38.35 18.39
C ASP A 186 -43.90 38.65 18.80
N TYR A 187 -44.77 39.01 17.84
CA TYR A 187 -46.19 39.29 18.10
C TYR A 187 -47.00 38.03 18.45
N TYR A 188 -46.78 36.92 17.75
CA TYR A 188 -47.52 35.67 17.93
C TYR A 188 -46.81 34.66 18.86
N GLY A 189 -45.65 35.01 19.41
CA GLY A 189 -44.92 34.16 20.37
C GLY A 189 -44.34 32.88 19.77
N VAL A 190 -43.94 32.90 18.49
CA VAL A 190 -43.28 31.76 17.84
C VAL A 190 -41.85 31.62 18.40
N SER A 191 -41.52 30.45 18.94
CA SER A 191 -40.23 30.23 19.59
C SER A 191 -39.05 30.45 18.62
N ASP A 192 -37.96 31.01 19.14
CA ASP A 192 -36.72 31.21 18.38
C ASP A 192 -36.14 29.88 17.84
N ALA A 193 -36.25 28.81 18.64
CA ALA A 193 -35.83 27.46 18.24
C ALA A 193 -36.66 26.94 17.05
N TYR A 194 -37.99 27.12 17.07
CA TYR A 194 -38.87 26.72 15.97
C TYR A 194 -38.52 27.47 14.67
N ARG A 195 -38.35 28.79 14.75
CA ARG A 195 -38.01 29.62 13.58
C ARG A 195 -36.73 29.15 12.91
N LYS A 196 -35.69 28.91 13.72
CA LYS A 196 -34.38 28.45 13.24
C LYS A 196 -34.42 27.03 12.69
N LEU A 197 -35.09 26.11 13.39
CA LEU A 197 -35.27 24.73 12.93
C LEU A 197 -36.06 24.64 11.63
N ARG A 198 -37.11 25.46 11.49
CA ARG A 198 -37.93 25.47 10.30
C ARG A 198 -37.16 26.01 9.10
N TYR A 199 -36.43 27.11 9.29
CA TYR A 199 -35.55 27.65 8.26
C TYR A 199 -34.42 26.69 7.89
N LEU A 200 -33.80 26.04 8.89
CA LEU A 200 -32.81 24.98 8.67
C LEU A 200 -33.38 23.83 7.85
N SER A 201 -34.61 23.37 8.12
CA SER A 201 -35.28 22.33 7.33
C SER A 201 -35.37 22.68 5.85
N TYR A 202 -35.67 23.94 5.52
CA TYR A 202 -35.68 24.42 4.13
C TYR A 202 -34.28 24.48 3.52
N ILE A 203 -33.27 24.97 4.27
CA ILE A 203 -31.87 24.97 3.83
C ILE A 203 -31.42 23.53 3.52
N MET A 204 -31.75 22.57 4.37
CA MET A 204 -31.38 21.17 4.17
C MET A 204 -32.04 20.52 2.95
N ASN A 205 -33.08 21.11 2.34
CA ASN A 205 -33.63 20.64 1.06
C ASN A 205 -32.79 21.09 -0.14
N VAL A 206 -32.03 22.18 0.00
CA VAL A 206 -31.21 22.78 -1.07
C VAL A 206 -29.72 22.79 -0.72
N ALA A 207 -29.33 22.12 0.36
CA ALA A 207 -28.00 22.21 0.93
C ALA A 207 -26.96 21.58 0.00
N ILE A 208 -25.89 22.33 -0.21
CA ILE A 208 -24.74 21.96 -1.04
C ILE A 208 -23.48 22.11 -0.17
N PRO A 209 -22.41 21.32 -0.37
CA PRO A 209 -21.19 21.37 0.43
C PRO A 209 -20.31 22.61 0.12
N THR A 210 -20.89 23.81 0.22
CA THR A 210 -20.20 25.10 0.11
C THR A 210 -19.95 25.72 1.48
N LYS A 211 -18.95 26.59 1.58
CA LYS A 211 -18.62 27.31 2.82
C LYS A 211 -19.83 28.09 3.35
N ASP A 212 -20.49 28.88 2.50
CA ASP A 212 -21.58 29.76 2.92
C ASP A 212 -22.77 28.96 3.47
N CYS A 213 -23.08 27.81 2.86
CA CYS A 213 -24.12 26.90 3.32
C CYS A 213 -23.79 26.31 4.69
N LEU A 214 -22.57 25.80 4.88
CA LEU A 214 -22.16 25.16 6.13
C LEU A 214 -22.01 26.17 7.28
N VAL A 215 -21.51 27.39 7.01
CA VAL A 215 -21.47 28.46 8.02
C VAL A 215 -22.88 28.80 8.50
N LEU A 216 -23.83 28.95 7.58
CA LEU A 216 -25.22 29.24 7.93
C LEU A 216 -25.86 28.09 8.74
N ILE A 217 -25.62 26.83 8.36
CA ILE A 217 -26.08 25.66 9.13
C ILE A 217 -25.53 25.72 10.55
N HIS A 218 -24.23 25.98 10.71
CA HIS A 218 -23.58 26.08 12.02
C HIS A 218 -24.21 27.19 12.88
N GLU A 219 -24.44 28.39 12.31
CA GLU A 219 -25.06 29.53 13.00
C GLU A 219 -26.48 29.23 13.48
N LEU A 220 -27.29 28.53 12.67
CA LEU A 220 -28.66 28.17 13.02
C LEU A 220 -28.74 27.04 14.05
N LEU A 221 -27.79 26.10 14.01
CA LEU A 221 -27.78 24.91 14.86
C LEU A 221 -27.31 25.21 16.28
N LEU A 222 -26.35 26.12 16.46
CA LEU A 222 -25.74 26.45 17.76
C LEU A 222 -26.76 26.87 18.86
N PRO A 223 -27.70 27.80 18.63
CA PRO A 223 -28.71 28.15 19.62
C PRO A 223 -29.74 27.02 19.87
N VAL A 224 -30.05 26.22 18.84
CA VAL A 224 -30.99 25.10 18.95
C VAL A 224 -30.41 23.99 19.83
N LEU A 225 -29.11 23.71 19.72
CA LEU A 225 -28.43 22.71 20.55
C LEU A 225 -28.38 23.14 22.03
N LYS A 226 -28.17 24.44 22.31
CA LYS A 226 -28.30 24.96 23.68
C LYS A 226 -29.72 24.76 24.23
N ALA A 227 -30.74 25.08 23.44
CA ALA A 227 -32.14 24.84 23.84
C ALA A 227 -32.46 23.35 24.07
N ARG A 228 -31.79 22.43 23.36
CA ARG A 228 -31.88 20.99 23.62
C ARG A 228 -31.26 20.60 24.96
N GLU A 229 -30.07 21.10 25.27
CA GLU A 229 -29.39 20.84 26.54
C GLU A 229 -30.22 21.34 27.73
N ASP A 230 -30.82 22.52 27.58
CA ASP A 230 -31.72 23.14 28.56
C ASP A 230 -33.12 22.48 28.62
N ARG A 231 -33.38 21.48 27.75
CA ARG A 231 -34.65 20.74 27.61
C ARG A 231 -35.87 21.63 27.33
N THR A 232 -35.67 22.79 26.72
CA THR A 232 -36.70 23.78 26.42
C THR A 232 -37.43 23.52 25.10
N LEU A 233 -36.92 22.61 24.25
CA LEU A 233 -37.53 22.28 22.97
C LEU A 233 -38.89 21.59 23.10
N THR A 234 -39.85 22.00 22.28
CA THR A 234 -41.19 21.39 22.14
C THR A 234 -41.14 20.04 21.40
N ARG A 235 -42.23 19.25 21.45
CA ARG A 235 -42.31 17.96 20.73
C ARG A 235 -42.14 18.13 19.21
N GLN A 236 -42.74 19.17 18.64
CA GLN A 236 -42.64 19.47 17.20
C GLN A 236 -41.21 19.87 16.83
N GLU A 237 -40.57 20.74 17.62
CA GLU A 237 -39.17 21.14 17.41
C GLU A 237 -38.22 19.94 17.49
N ARG A 238 -38.40 19.04 18.45
CA ARG A 238 -37.59 17.81 18.55
C ARG A 238 -37.73 16.93 17.31
N SER A 239 -38.93 16.82 16.75
CA SER A 239 -39.16 16.05 15.52
C SER A 239 -38.42 16.67 14.33
N ILE A 240 -38.58 17.99 14.12
CA ILE A 240 -37.90 18.70 13.02
C ILE A 240 -36.38 18.64 13.19
N MET A 241 -35.90 18.72 14.43
CA MET A 241 -34.48 18.64 14.75
C MET A 241 -33.89 17.27 14.38
N LEU A 242 -34.56 16.17 14.69
CA LEU A 242 -34.10 14.82 14.32
C LEU A 242 -33.98 14.67 12.80
N ASP A 243 -34.98 15.13 12.05
CA ASP A 243 -34.96 15.11 10.58
C ASP A 243 -33.80 15.97 10.02
N CYS A 244 -33.54 17.12 10.64
CA CYS A 244 -32.43 17.98 10.27
C CYS A 244 -31.08 17.35 10.60
N GLU A 245 -30.92 16.72 11.78
CA GLU A 245 -29.69 16.03 12.18
C GLU A 245 -29.31 14.93 11.17
N ASP A 246 -30.27 14.12 10.72
CA ASP A 246 -29.98 13.04 9.77
C ASP A 246 -29.60 13.55 8.38
N ARG A 247 -30.22 14.65 7.94
CA ARG A 247 -29.81 15.35 6.71
C ARG A 247 -28.44 16.00 6.85
N ILE A 248 -28.13 16.59 8.00
CA ILE A 248 -26.83 17.20 8.28
C ILE A 248 -25.74 16.12 8.31
N LYS A 249 -25.98 14.98 8.95
CA LYS A 249 -25.06 13.83 8.91
C LYS A 249 -24.78 13.39 7.47
N SER A 250 -25.82 13.31 6.64
CA SER A 250 -25.68 12.95 5.22
C SER A 250 -24.87 13.98 4.44
N LEU A 251 -25.07 15.27 4.70
CA LEU A 251 -24.28 16.35 4.10
C LEU A 251 -22.81 16.31 4.57
N LEU A 252 -22.57 16.13 5.87
CA LEU A 252 -21.22 16.00 6.43
C LEU A 252 -20.49 14.78 5.86
N ALA A 253 -21.17 13.65 5.70
CA ALA A 253 -20.63 12.48 5.00
C ALA A 253 -20.22 12.86 3.57
N ALA A 254 -21.08 13.56 2.83
CA ALA A 254 -20.74 14.01 1.47
C ALA A 254 -19.53 14.98 1.45
N VAL A 255 -19.38 15.86 2.44
CA VAL A 255 -18.23 16.78 2.55
C VAL A 255 -16.95 15.99 2.86
N PHE A 256 -16.94 15.19 3.92
CA PHE A 256 -15.75 14.46 4.38
C PHE A 256 -15.35 13.34 3.42
N GLU A 257 -16.30 12.66 2.77
CA GLU A 257 -16.00 11.66 1.75
C GLU A 257 -15.46 12.24 0.45
N ASN A 258 -15.57 13.56 0.24
CA ASN A 258 -15.12 14.25 -0.97
C ASN A 258 -14.22 15.46 -0.68
N TYR A 259 -13.52 15.50 0.45
CA TYR A 259 -12.79 16.70 0.92
C TYR A 259 -11.77 17.31 -0.08
N LYS A 260 -11.22 16.51 -0.99
CA LYS A 260 -10.31 16.96 -2.08
C LYS A 260 -11.03 17.48 -3.33
N SER A 261 -12.32 17.17 -3.47
CA SER A 261 -13.13 17.48 -4.65
C SER A 261 -14.17 18.56 -4.37
N LEU A 262 -14.09 19.25 -3.22
CA LEU A 262 -14.99 20.35 -2.87
C LEU A 262 -14.65 21.59 -3.71
N ASP A 263 -15.66 22.17 -4.35
CA ASP A 263 -15.51 23.41 -5.12
C ASP A 263 -16.69 24.35 -4.89
N GLU A 264 -16.38 25.59 -4.53
CA GLU A 264 -17.36 26.64 -4.24
C GLU A 264 -18.07 27.16 -5.50
N HIS A 265 -17.44 27.03 -6.68
CA HIS A 265 -17.98 27.57 -7.93
C HIS A 265 -18.94 26.60 -8.61
N SER A 266 -18.75 25.30 -8.38
CA SER A 266 -19.57 24.22 -8.90
C SER A 266 -21.05 24.35 -8.48
N PRO A 267 -22.01 24.06 -9.39
CA PRO A 267 -23.44 24.06 -9.04
C PRO A 267 -23.80 22.97 -8.02
N THR A 268 -22.98 21.93 -7.85
CA THR A 268 -23.19 20.83 -6.89
C THR A 268 -22.26 20.91 -5.68
N GLY A 269 -21.42 21.95 -5.58
CA GLY A 269 -20.40 22.07 -4.53
C GLY A 269 -19.23 21.09 -4.67
N LEU A 270 -19.20 20.32 -5.75
CA LEU A 270 -18.18 19.32 -6.04
C LEU A 270 -17.59 19.59 -7.42
N SER A 271 -16.25 19.67 -7.48
CA SER A 271 -15.48 19.77 -8.71
C SER A 271 -15.65 18.52 -9.56
N ASP A 272 -15.61 18.71 -10.88
CA ASP A 272 -15.36 17.61 -11.80
C ASP A 272 -14.06 16.92 -11.41
N LEU A 273 -14.11 15.59 -11.37
CA LEU A 273 -13.09 14.71 -10.81
C LEU A 273 -11.72 14.81 -11.52
N TYR A 274 -11.60 15.53 -12.64
CA TYR A 274 -10.39 15.64 -13.45
C TYR A 274 -9.52 16.88 -13.15
N GLY A 275 -9.85 17.62 -12.09
CA GLY A 275 -9.05 18.77 -11.67
C GLY A 275 -7.64 18.39 -11.15
N PRO A 276 -6.67 19.33 -11.21
CA PRO A 276 -5.36 19.15 -10.61
C PRO A 276 -5.48 18.82 -9.11
N ILE A 277 -4.49 18.10 -8.57
CA ILE A 277 -4.43 17.80 -7.14
C ILE A 277 -4.33 19.13 -6.38
N SER A 278 -5.37 19.47 -5.61
CA SER A 278 -5.34 20.66 -4.77
C SER A 278 -4.41 20.44 -3.59
N ASP A 279 -3.46 21.35 -3.42
CA ASP A 279 -2.54 21.39 -2.28
C ASP A 279 -3.14 22.07 -1.04
N TYR A 280 -4.37 22.60 -1.14
CA TYR A 280 -5.03 23.36 -0.08
C TYR A 280 -6.34 22.73 0.33
N ALA A 281 -6.67 22.82 1.63
CA ALA A 281 -7.95 22.41 2.13
C ALA A 281 -9.06 23.30 1.56
N ALA A 282 -10.17 22.69 1.16
CA ALA A 282 -11.31 23.43 0.65
C ALA A 282 -11.91 24.33 1.75
N PRO A 283 -12.41 25.54 1.41
CA PRO A 283 -12.98 26.47 2.39
C PRO A 283 -14.16 25.88 3.18
N ALA A 284 -14.93 24.97 2.58
CA ALA A 284 -16.02 24.23 3.19
C ALA A 284 -15.60 23.23 4.29
N LEU A 285 -14.34 22.79 4.34
CA LEU A 285 -13.90 21.74 5.27
C LEU A 285 -13.90 22.23 6.73
N ALA A 286 -13.46 23.47 7.00
CA ALA A 286 -13.41 24.00 8.36
C ALA A 286 -14.80 24.19 8.99
N PRO A 287 -15.80 24.79 8.30
CA PRO A 287 -17.18 24.82 8.79
C PRO A 287 -17.78 23.42 9.02
N ALA A 288 -17.45 22.43 8.18
CA ALA A 288 -17.92 21.06 8.38
C ALA A 288 -17.37 20.43 9.66
N VAL A 289 -16.09 20.63 9.98
CA VAL A 289 -15.50 20.18 11.25
C VAL A 289 -16.16 20.88 12.43
N GLN A 290 -16.48 22.18 12.31
CA GLN A 290 -17.23 22.90 13.34
C GLN A 290 -18.60 22.27 13.58
N ILE A 291 -19.42 22.05 12.54
CA ILE A 291 -20.73 21.39 12.71
C ILE A 291 -20.57 20.01 13.34
N PHE A 292 -19.60 19.21 12.88
CA PHE A 292 -19.33 17.89 13.44
C PHE A 292 -18.96 17.96 14.92
N SER A 293 -18.19 18.98 15.33
CA SER A 293 -17.78 19.21 16.72
C SER A 293 -18.92 19.57 17.67
N VAL A 294 -19.97 20.22 17.16
CA VAL A 294 -21.12 20.60 17.99
C VAL A 294 -22.14 19.45 18.05
N LEU A 295 -22.23 18.61 17.01
CA LEU A 295 -23.11 17.44 16.99
C LEU A 295 -22.55 16.22 17.73
N HIS A 296 -21.23 16.09 17.80
CA HIS A 296 -20.55 14.93 18.35
C HIS A 296 -19.48 15.34 19.35
N ASP A 297 -19.33 14.57 20.43
CA ASP A 297 -18.17 14.68 21.31
C ASP A 297 -16.92 14.17 20.57
N ILE A 298 -16.06 15.09 20.12
CA ILE A 298 -14.84 14.78 19.35
C ILE A 298 -13.84 13.92 20.15
N LEU A 299 -13.93 13.94 21.49
CA LEU A 299 -13.08 13.14 22.35
C LEU A 299 -13.58 11.69 22.45
N SER A 300 -14.86 11.45 22.14
CA SER A 300 -15.43 10.09 22.09
C SER A 300 -14.81 9.26 20.98
N LYS A 301 -14.63 7.97 21.25
CA LYS A 301 -14.06 7.04 20.27
C LYS A 301 -15.00 6.83 19.09
N GLU A 302 -16.31 6.84 19.35
CA GLU A 302 -17.35 6.67 18.36
C GLU A 302 -17.31 7.79 17.31
N ALA A 303 -17.19 9.06 17.74
CA ALA A 303 -17.09 10.19 16.81
C ALA A 303 -15.80 10.16 15.99
N GLN A 304 -14.67 9.78 16.61
CA GLN A 304 -13.40 9.63 15.92
C GLN A 304 -13.45 8.51 14.87
N ASP A 305 -14.09 7.39 15.19
CA ASP A 305 -14.26 6.27 14.27
C ASP A 305 -15.18 6.64 13.09
N ILE A 306 -16.25 7.41 13.32
CA ILE A 306 -17.12 7.93 12.25
C ILE A 306 -16.32 8.83 11.29
N LEU A 307 -15.60 9.82 11.81
CA LEU A 307 -14.83 10.75 10.98
C LEU A 307 -13.68 10.02 10.25
N ARG A 308 -13.04 9.05 10.91
CA ARG A 308 -12.05 8.16 10.30
C ARG A 308 -12.67 7.39 9.13
N ASN A 309 -13.86 6.81 9.29
CA ASN A 309 -14.54 6.05 8.24
C ASN A 309 -14.87 6.91 7.01
N TYR A 310 -15.29 8.16 7.21
CA TYR A 310 -15.53 9.09 6.09
C TYR A 310 -14.24 9.39 5.33
N LEU A 311 -13.15 9.68 6.04
CA LEU A 311 -11.84 9.94 5.41
C LEU A 311 -11.26 8.71 4.73
N GLN A 312 -11.46 7.51 5.31
CA GLN A 312 -11.09 6.25 4.68
C GLN A 312 -11.87 6.03 3.38
N THR A 313 -13.18 6.29 3.40
CA THR A 313 -14.03 6.19 2.22
C THR A 313 -13.61 7.19 1.14
N ALA A 314 -13.24 8.41 1.53
CA ALA A 314 -12.69 9.42 0.61
C ALA A 314 -11.40 8.95 -0.07
N ALA A 315 -10.43 8.47 0.73
CA ALA A 315 -9.16 7.96 0.23
C ALA A 315 -9.39 6.76 -0.72
N ALA A 316 -10.28 5.84 -0.36
CA ALA A 316 -10.63 4.69 -1.19
C ALA A 316 -11.31 5.10 -2.51
N LYS A 317 -12.26 6.06 -2.49
CA LYS A 317 -12.90 6.61 -3.70
C LYS A 317 -11.87 7.23 -4.63
N ARG A 318 -10.97 8.05 -4.08
CA ARG A 318 -9.90 8.70 -4.84
C ARG A 318 -8.91 7.67 -5.42
N CYS A 319 -8.53 6.66 -4.63
CA CYS A 319 -7.66 5.59 -5.07
C CYS A 319 -8.27 4.80 -6.22
N ARG A 320 -9.52 4.34 -6.08
CA ARG A 320 -10.23 3.56 -7.12
C ARG A 320 -10.27 4.28 -8.45
N ARG A 321 -10.39 5.60 -8.47
CA ARG A 321 -10.40 6.38 -9.70
C ARG A 321 -9.06 6.31 -10.45
N HIS A 322 -7.95 6.51 -9.74
CA HIS A 322 -6.60 6.36 -10.32
C HIS A 322 -6.36 4.93 -10.83
N MET A 323 -6.98 3.94 -10.18
CA MET A 323 -6.95 2.54 -10.63
C MET A 323 -7.76 2.33 -11.92
N ILE A 324 -8.98 2.86 -12.02
CA ILE A 324 -9.85 2.71 -13.22
C ILE A 324 -9.20 3.32 -14.46
N GLU A 325 -8.58 4.49 -14.35
CA GLU A 325 -7.84 5.13 -15.47
C GLU A 325 -6.73 4.22 -16.02
N THR A 326 -6.10 3.46 -15.12
CA THR A 326 -5.06 2.48 -15.49
C THR A 326 -5.68 1.20 -16.08
N ASP A 327 -6.83 0.77 -15.54
CA ASP A 327 -7.54 -0.44 -15.97
C ASP A 327 -8.20 -0.31 -17.35
N GLU A 328 -8.80 0.84 -17.68
CA GLU A 328 -9.36 1.11 -19.02
C GLU A 328 -8.32 0.94 -20.12
N PHE A 329 -7.08 1.36 -19.86
CA PHE A 329 -5.98 1.22 -20.82
C PHE A 329 -5.45 -0.22 -20.93
N LEU A 330 -5.45 -0.97 -19.84
CA LEU A 330 -4.98 -2.35 -19.87
C LEU A 330 -6.05 -3.25 -20.51
N SER A 331 -7.32 -3.03 -20.16
CA SER A 331 -8.46 -3.74 -20.73
C SER A 331 -8.66 -3.50 -22.23
N SER A 332 -8.40 -2.29 -22.74
CA SER A 332 -8.46 -2.01 -24.18
C SER A 332 -7.39 -2.74 -25.00
N ASN A 333 -6.31 -3.19 -24.36
CA ASN A 333 -5.13 -3.78 -25.02
C ASN A 333 -4.93 -5.28 -24.71
N ASN A 334 -5.82 -5.92 -23.93
CA ASN A 334 -5.63 -7.28 -23.43
C ASN A 334 -5.46 -8.36 -24.50
N ASP A 335 -6.06 -8.21 -25.70
CA ASP A 335 -5.89 -9.17 -26.81
C ASP A 335 -4.56 -9.00 -27.57
N SER A 336 -3.88 -7.86 -27.39
CA SER A 336 -2.62 -7.49 -28.07
C SER A 336 -1.41 -7.42 -27.13
N LEU A 337 -1.62 -7.45 -25.80
CA LEU A 337 -0.59 -7.17 -24.79
C LEU A 337 0.52 -8.23 -24.73
N LEU A 338 0.24 -9.45 -25.22
CA LEU A 338 1.16 -10.59 -25.12
C LEU A 338 2.20 -10.66 -26.25
N THR A 339 2.12 -9.79 -27.26
CA THR A 339 2.95 -9.92 -28.48
C THR A 339 3.70 -8.66 -28.93
N ASP A 340 3.28 -7.45 -28.55
CA ASP A 340 3.97 -6.21 -28.99
C ASP A 340 4.83 -5.56 -27.88
N PRO A 341 6.17 -5.48 -28.06
CA PRO A 341 7.08 -4.81 -27.11
C PRO A 341 6.70 -3.37 -26.74
N MET A 342 6.05 -2.62 -27.65
CA MET A 342 5.63 -1.24 -27.36
C MET A 342 4.45 -1.19 -26.38
N THR A 343 3.50 -2.12 -26.47
CA THR A 343 2.35 -2.19 -25.54
C THR A 343 2.80 -2.56 -24.12
N ILE A 344 3.75 -3.49 -23.99
CA ILE A 344 4.36 -3.87 -22.70
C ILE A 344 5.06 -2.66 -22.07
N SER A 345 5.90 -1.96 -22.84
CA SER A 345 6.60 -0.76 -22.35
C SER A 345 5.62 0.32 -21.87
N ALA A 346 4.54 0.56 -22.61
CA ALA A 346 3.50 1.51 -22.24
C ALA A 346 2.75 1.10 -20.96
N ALA A 347 2.46 -0.19 -20.79
CA ALA A 347 1.80 -0.72 -19.59
C ALA A 347 2.65 -0.51 -18.32
N TYR A 348 3.95 -0.79 -18.39
CA TYR A 348 4.90 -0.52 -17.29
C TYR A 348 5.02 0.97 -17.00
N LEU A 349 5.07 1.81 -18.04
CA LEU A 349 5.12 3.26 -17.87
C LEU A 349 3.85 3.81 -17.20
N LYS A 350 2.67 3.26 -17.52
CA LYS A 350 1.43 3.63 -16.82
C LYS A 350 1.45 3.23 -15.35
N MET A 351 1.95 2.04 -15.04
CA MET A 351 2.09 1.59 -13.65
C MET A 351 3.07 2.47 -12.86
N LYS A 352 4.14 2.95 -13.51
CA LYS A 352 5.05 3.95 -12.95
C LYS A 352 4.33 5.27 -12.67
N THR A 353 3.57 5.79 -13.63
CA THR A 353 2.77 7.02 -13.45
C THR A 353 1.77 6.87 -12.32
N LEU A 354 1.14 5.70 -12.16
CA LEU A 354 0.24 5.42 -11.04
C LEU A 354 0.95 5.54 -9.68
N CYS A 355 2.17 5.01 -9.54
CA CYS A 355 2.95 5.15 -8.31
C CYS A 355 3.23 6.63 -7.98
N ILE A 356 3.57 7.43 -9.00
CA ILE A 356 3.84 8.87 -8.86
C ILE A 356 2.55 9.62 -8.48
N ASN A 357 1.44 9.37 -9.16
CA ASN A 357 0.16 10.02 -8.89
C ASN A 357 -0.32 9.76 -7.46
N ILE A 358 -0.19 8.52 -6.97
CA ILE A 358 -0.53 8.16 -5.59
C ILE A 358 0.42 8.83 -4.59
N SER A 359 1.72 8.90 -4.90
CA SER A 359 2.69 9.67 -4.10
C SER A 359 2.27 11.14 -3.98
N CYS A 360 1.90 11.78 -5.09
CA CYS A 360 1.42 13.17 -5.10
C CYS A 360 0.11 13.34 -4.30
N GLU A 361 -0.81 12.38 -4.35
CA GLU A 361 -2.04 12.41 -3.56
C GLU A 361 -1.77 12.37 -2.04
N ILE A 362 -0.79 11.58 -1.60
CA ILE A 362 -0.36 11.55 -0.19
C ILE A 362 0.31 12.87 0.19
N GLN A 363 1.15 13.43 -0.69
CA GLN A 363 1.77 14.74 -0.43
C GLN A 363 0.73 15.85 -0.26
N ALA A 364 -0.34 15.83 -1.06
CA ALA A 364 -1.45 16.75 -0.88
C ALA A 364 -2.17 16.53 0.46
N ASP A 365 -2.34 15.27 0.89
CA ASP A 365 -2.90 14.96 2.21
C ASP A 365 -2.06 15.48 3.37
N ILE A 366 -0.73 15.38 3.25
CA ILE A 366 0.20 15.97 4.22
C ILE A 366 0.02 17.48 4.29
N LYS A 367 -0.08 18.16 3.13
CA LYS A 367 -0.30 19.62 3.07
C LYS A 367 -1.64 20.03 3.68
N ILE A 368 -2.72 19.30 3.39
CA ILE A 368 -4.04 19.53 3.97
C ILE A 368 -4.03 19.29 5.48
N HIS A 369 -3.39 18.21 5.94
CA HIS A 369 -3.26 17.88 7.35
C HIS A 369 -2.51 18.97 8.13
N ASN A 370 -1.43 19.52 7.55
CA ASN A 370 -0.61 20.57 8.15
C ASN A 370 -1.35 21.93 8.30
N GLN A 371 -2.54 22.09 7.73
CA GLN A 371 -3.39 23.26 7.95
C GLN A 371 -4.16 23.20 9.28
N ASN A 372 -4.06 22.11 10.04
CA ASN A 372 -4.64 21.92 11.38
C ASN A 372 -6.16 22.13 11.43
N ILE A 373 -6.87 21.77 10.37
CA ILE A 373 -8.34 21.87 10.29
C ILE A 373 -9.02 20.69 10.99
N LEU A 374 -8.41 19.51 10.94
CA LEU A 374 -8.93 18.29 11.56
C LEU A 374 -8.54 18.21 13.04
N PRO A 375 -9.34 17.51 13.89
CA PRO A 375 -8.98 17.25 15.28
C PRO A 375 -7.62 16.55 15.40
N SER A 376 -6.86 16.87 16.46
CA SER A 376 -5.52 16.29 16.70
C SER A 376 -5.51 14.77 16.90
N SER A 377 -6.66 14.15 17.18
CA SER A 377 -6.82 12.70 17.27
C SER A 377 -6.82 12.00 15.90
N ILE A 378 -6.96 12.75 14.80
CA ILE A 378 -7.10 12.21 13.45
C ILE A 378 -5.86 12.55 12.62
N ASP A 379 -5.13 11.50 12.27
CA ASP A 379 -3.99 11.57 11.38
C ASP A 379 -4.41 11.23 9.95
N LEU A 380 -4.74 12.28 9.18
CA LEU A 380 -5.17 12.15 7.78
C LEU A 380 -4.10 11.45 6.93
N THR A 381 -2.83 11.81 7.13
CA THR A 381 -1.69 11.26 6.39
C THR A 381 -1.60 9.76 6.56
N ASN A 382 -1.60 9.27 7.80
CA ASN A 382 -1.50 7.83 8.07
C ASN A 382 -2.75 7.06 7.59
N ILE A 383 -3.95 7.64 7.70
CA ILE A 383 -5.18 7.02 7.19
C ILE A 383 -5.12 6.86 5.67
N ALA A 384 -4.81 7.94 4.95
CA ALA A 384 -4.79 7.94 3.49
C ALA A 384 -3.64 7.08 2.95
N ALA A 385 -2.42 7.27 3.46
CA ALA A 385 -1.24 6.50 3.03
C ALA A 385 -1.40 4.99 3.27
N SER A 386 -2.07 4.58 4.35
CA SER A 386 -2.39 3.17 4.60
C SER A 386 -3.27 2.57 3.50
N ILE A 387 -4.33 3.27 3.08
CA ILE A 387 -5.25 2.80 2.04
C ILE A 387 -4.54 2.80 0.69
N TYR A 388 -3.87 3.90 0.36
CA TYR A 388 -3.16 4.03 -0.91
C TYR A 388 -2.06 2.98 -1.06
N SER A 389 -1.25 2.76 -0.03
CA SER A 389 -0.16 1.77 -0.06
C SER A 389 -0.69 0.34 -0.21
N THR A 390 -1.76 -0.02 0.51
CA THR A 390 -2.34 -1.37 0.43
C THR A 390 -3.00 -1.65 -0.92
N GLU A 391 -3.77 -0.70 -1.45
CA GLU A 391 -4.41 -0.85 -2.76
C GLU A 391 -3.40 -0.81 -3.92
N LEU A 392 -2.39 0.06 -3.86
CA LEU A 392 -1.29 0.09 -4.83
C LEU A 392 -0.52 -1.24 -4.82
N CYS A 393 -0.20 -1.79 -3.64
CA CYS A 393 0.48 -3.07 -3.52
C CYS A 393 -0.33 -4.21 -4.15
N LYS A 394 -1.64 -4.29 -3.87
CA LYS A 394 -2.54 -5.27 -4.52
C LYS A 394 -2.53 -5.12 -6.04
N ARG A 395 -2.60 -3.88 -6.53
CA ARG A 395 -2.62 -3.60 -7.98
C ARG A 395 -1.32 -3.97 -8.67
N LEU A 396 -0.18 -3.65 -8.05
CA LEU A 396 1.15 -4.00 -8.53
C LEU A 396 1.34 -5.52 -8.56
N LYS A 397 0.95 -6.24 -7.50
CA LYS A 397 0.98 -7.71 -7.48
C LYS A 397 0.13 -8.31 -8.59
N GLY A 398 -1.10 -7.82 -8.76
CA GLY A 398 -1.98 -8.23 -9.85
C GLY A 398 -1.33 -8.00 -11.22
N PHE A 399 -0.77 -6.82 -11.46
CA PHE A 399 -0.10 -6.48 -12.71
C PHE A 399 1.13 -7.34 -13.00
N LEU A 400 2.02 -7.51 -12.02
CA LEU A 400 3.22 -8.32 -12.19
C LEU A 400 2.88 -9.81 -12.39
N SER A 401 1.76 -10.28 -11.83
CA SER A 401 1.28 -11.64 -12.08
C SER A 401 0.69 -11.82 -13.48
N SER A 402 -0.02 -10.81 -14.02
CA SER A 402 -0.60 -10.86 -15.37
C SER A 402 0.41 -10.60 -16.48
N SER A 403 1.41 -9.75 -16.21
CA SER A 403 2.45 -9.36 -17.16
C SER A 403 3.82 -9.47 -16.49
N PRO A 404 4.33 -10.70 -16.30
CA PRO A 404 5.57 -10.94 -15.58
C PRO A 404 6.76 -10.32 -16.32
N PRO A 405 7.59 -9.53 -15.63
CA PRO A 405 8.80 -8.98 -16.23
C PRO A 405 9.79 -10.10 -16.52
N SER A 406 10.33 -10.14 -17.75
CA SER A 406 11.26 -11.18 -18.19
C SER A 406 12.73 -10.86 -17.88
N ARG A 407 13.09 -9.58 -17.86
CA ARG A 407 14.43 -9.05 -17.59
C ARG A 407 14.35 -7.65 -16.96
N PRO A 408 15.41 -7.15 -16.31
CA PRO A 408 15.49 -5.77 -15.81
C PRO A 408 15.68 -4.75 -16.95
N LEU A 409 14.79 -4.79 -17.96
CA LEU A 409 14.73 -3.83 -19.06
C LEU A 409 14.44 -2.42 -18.53
N GLN A 410 14.74 -1.38 -19.32
CA GLN A 410 14.61 0.01 -18.90
C GLN A 410 13.23 0.35 -18.31
N HIS A 411 12.13 -0.06 -18.94
CA HIS A 411 10.77 0.22 -18.45
C HIS A 411 10.47 -0.51 -17.12
N VAL A 412 11.02 -1.72 -16.91
CA VAL A 412 10.92 -2.46 -15.64
C VAL A 412 11.76 -1.78 -14.57
N ALA A 413 12.98 -1.37 -14.91
CA ALA A 413 13.88 -0.66 -14.01
C ALA A 413 13.27 0.67 -13.52
N GLU A 414 12.61 1.41 -14.41
CA GLU A 414 11.89 2.64 -14.05
C GLU A 414 10.72 2.40 -13.09
N LEU A 415 9.99 1.29 -13.25
CA LEU A 415 8.94 0.90 -12.30
C LEU A 415 9.51 0.49 -10.94
N ILE A 416 10.59 -0.30 -10.93
CA ILE A 416 11.33 -0.67 -9.70
C ILE A 416 11.77 0.59 -8.96
N ILE A 417 12.33 1.56 -9.69
CA ILE A 417 12.74 2.87 -9.16
C ILE A 417 11.56 3.59 -8.52
N ALA A 418 10.45 3.75 -9.24
CA ALA A 418 9.28 4.46 -8.73
C ALA A 418 8.66 3.77 -7.48
N THR A 419 8.66 2.43 -7.46
CA THR A 419 8.09 1.65 -6.34
C THR A 419 8.97 1.75 -5.09
N ALA A 420 10.30 1.68 -5.27
CA ALA A 420 11.25 1.83 -4.18
C ALA A 420 11.34 3.28 -3.66
N ASP A 421 11.21 4.27 -4.55
CA ASP A 421 11.15 5.67 -4.16
C ASP A 421 9.86 5.95 -3.38
N PHE A 422 8.72 5.39 -3.78
CA PHE A 422 7.47 5.45 -3.01
C PHE A 422 7.61 4.88 -1.59
N GLU A 423 8.23 3.70 -1.43
CA GLU A 423 8.49 3.12 -0.10
C GLU A 423 9.40 4.03 0.76
N ARG A 424 10.46 4.57 0.15
CA ARG A 424 11.35 5.53 0.83
C ARG A 424 10.62 6.80 1.24
N ASP A 425 9.75 7.32 0.37
CA ASP A 425 8.96 8.52 0.62
C ASP A 425 8.01 8.31 1.80
N LEU A 426 7.33 7.16 1.88
CA LEU A 426 6.50 6.78 3.04
C LEU A 426 7.29 6.80 4.35
N HIS A 427 8.52 6.28 4.35
CA HIS A 427 9.40 6.35 5.51
C HIS A 427 9.78 7.79 5.87
N SER A 428 10.08 8.61 4.86
CA SER A 428 10.45 10.03 5.07
C SER A 428 9.31 10.86 5.67
N TRP A 429 8.05 10.51 5.35
CA TRP A 429 6.84 11.14 5.87
C TRP A 429 6.39 10.58 7.22
N GLN A 430 7.16 9.67 7.83
CA GLN A 430 6.85 9.03 9.11
C GLN A 430 5.51 8.27 9.10
N VAL A 431 5.10 7.75 7.94
CA VAL A 431 3.92 6.89 7.83
C VAL A 431 4.21 5.56 8.52
N ARG A 432 3.27 5.09 9.34
CA ARG A 432 3.41 3.82 10.06
C ARG A 432 3.45 2.67 9.05
N PRO A 433 4.35 1.67 9.22
CA PRO A 433 4.36 0.49 8.36
C PRO A 433 3.00 -0.20 8.41
N VAL A 434 2.40 -0.42 7.24
CA VAL A 434 1.09 -1.04 7.11
C VAL A 434 1.24 -2.47 6.62
N HIS A 435 0.54 -3.40 7.28
CA HIS A 435 0.50 -4.78 6.83
C HIS A 435 -0.17 -4.88 5.45
N GLY A 436 0.54 -5.47 4.48
CA GLY A 436 0.09 -5.55 3.09
C GLY A 436 0.33 -4.27 2.27
N GLY A 437 1.06 -3.28 2.80
CA GLY A 437 1.53 -2.12 2.05
C GLY A 437 2.61 -2.47 1.01
N VAL A 438 3.06 -1.46 0.27
CA VAL A 438 4.15 -1.60 -0.72
C VAL A 438 5.47 -1.88 -0.01
N VAL A 439 6.01 -3.08 -0.23
CA VAL A 439 7.39 -3.45 0.13
C VAL A 439 8.09 -3.79 -1.18
N SER A 440 8.88 -2.84 -1.70
CA SER A 440 9.41 -2.92 -3.06
C SER A 440 10.28 -4.18 -3.26
N ARG A 441 11.10 -4.55 -2.27
CA ARG A 441 11.93 -5.75 -2.34
C ARG A 441 11.10 -7.03 -2.48
N GLU A 442 10.05 -7.18 -1.68
CA GLU A 442 9.20 -8.37 -1.70
C GLU A 442 8.42 -8.49 -3.00
N LEU A 443 7.99 -7.37 -3.59
CA LEU A 443 7.28 -7.35 -4.87
C LEU A 443 8.11 -7.90 -6.03
N PHE A 444 9.41 -7.62 -6.05
CA PHE A 444 10.29 -7.99 -7.16
C PHE A 444 11.22 -9.18 -6.85
N HIS A 445 11.26 -9.67 -5.61
CA HIS A 445 12.24 -10.68 -5.18
C HIS A 445 12.24 -11.94 -6.04
N ASP A 446 11.07 -12.56 -6.21
CA ASP A 446 10.95 -13.82 -6.95
C ASP A 446 11.36 -13.64 -8.41
N TYR A 447 10.95 -12.53 -9.03
CA TYR A 447 11.32 -12.20 -10.41
C TYR A 447 12.83 -11.99 -10.57
N ILE A 448 13.47 -11.23 -9.66
CA ILE A 448 14.92 -10.99 -9.71
C ILE A 448 15.70 -12.29 -9.59
N MET A 449 15.30 -13.18 -8.68
CA MET A 449 15.97 -14.47 -8.51
C MET A 449 15.83 -15.35 -9.76
N VAL A 450 14.64 -15.35 -10.39
CA VAL A 450 14.42 -16.04 -11.68
C VAL A 450 15.27 -15.42 -12.79
N TRP A 451 15.36 -14.09 -12.90
CA TRP A 451 16.17 -13.45 -13.94
C TRP A 451 17.65 -13.81 -13.83
N ILE A 452 18.19 -13.81 -12.60
CA ILE A 452 19.59 -14.18 -12.35
C ILE A 452 19.82 -15.63 -12.79
N GLU A 453 18.90 -16.53 -12.46
CA GLU A 453 19.01 -17.95 -12.82
C GLU A 453 18.82 -18.18 -14.33
N ASP A 454 17.86 -17.52 -14.97
CA ASP A 454 17.66 -17.58 -16.42
C ASP A 454 18.86 -17.02 -17.19
N THR A 455 19.46 -15.94 -16.68
CA THR A 455 20.69 -15.37 -17.25
C THR A 455 21.84 -16.35 -17.11
N ARG A 456 21.97 -17.00 -15.95
CA ARG A 456 22.96 -18.06 -15.72
C ARG A 456 22.78 -19.19 -16.73
N LEU A 457 21.57 -19.74 -16.82
CA LEU A 457 21.25 -20.84 -17.74
C LEU A 457 21.48 -20.47 -19.21
N HIS A 458 21.07 -19.28 -19.62
CA HIS A 458 21.29 -18.78 -20.98
C HIS A 458 22.77 -18.71 -21.34
N LEU A 459 23.61 -18.15 -20.45
CA LEU A 459 25.06 -18.08 -20.65
C LEU A 459 25.71 -19.48 -20.63
N LEU A 460 25.21 -20.39 -19.80
CA LEU A 460 25.66 -21.78 -19.76
C LEU A 460 25.32 -22.54 -21.04
N ASP A 461 24.15 -22.32 -21.64
CA ASP A 461 23.78 -22.94 -22.91
C ASP A 461 24.59 -22.37 -24.08
N ASN A 462 24.92 -21.07 -24.05
CA ASN A 462 25.85 -20.46 -25.01
C ASN A 462 27.26 -21.10 -24.94
N CYS A 463 27.67 -21.65 -23.79
CA CYS A 463 28.91 -22.41 -23.66
C CYS A 463 28.85 -23.79 -24.33
N LYS A 464 27.65 -24.38 -24.49
CA LYS A 464 27.44 -25.70 -25.09
C LYS A 464 27.26 -25.64 -26.61
N ALA A 465 26.85 -24.50 -27.15
CA ALA A 465 26.64 -24.30 -28.58
C ALA A 465 27.93 -24.62 -29.35
N GLU A 466 27.83 -25.58 -30.28
CA GLU A 466 28.97 -26.19 -30.98
C GLU A 466 29.62 -25.18 -31.94
N LYS A 467 30.56 -24.38 -31.42
CA LYS A 467 31.37 -23.47 -32.25
C LYS A 467 32.60 -24.19 -32.77
N THR A 468 32.69 -24.24 -34.10
CA THR A 468 33.70 -24.85 -34.96
C THR A 468 35.14 -24.66 -34.46
N SER A 469 35.97 -25.68 -34.70
CA SER A 469 37.40 -25.69 -34.36
C SER A 469 38.08 -24.37 -34.73
N CYS A 470 38.78 -23.77 -33.78
CA CYS A 470 39.46 -22.50 -33.93
C CYS A 470 40.35 -22.49 -35.21
N PRO A 471 40.25 -21.48 -36.09
CA PRO A 471 41.14 -21.39 -37.24
C PRO A 471 42.59 -21.24 -36.76
N ALA A 472 43.50 -21.98 -37.40
CA ALA A 472 44.91 -22.13 -37.01
C ALA A 472 45.74 -20.82 -36.94
N VAL A 473 45.14 -19.68 -37.29
CA VAL A 473 45.78 -18.36 -37.40
C VAL A 473 45.53 -17.47 -36.17
N SER A 474 44.53 -17.77 -35.33
CA SER A 474 44.21 -16.92 -34.17
C SER A 474 45.06 -17.25 -32.94
N THR A 475 45.68 -16.23 -32.32
CA THR A 475 46.53 -16.37 -31.12
C THR A 475 45.72 -16.54 -29.83
N ILE A 476 44.41 -16.20 -29.86
CA ILE A 476 43.47 -16.23 -28.73
C ILE A 476 42.13 -16.77 -29.26
N SER A 477 41.40 -17.55 -28.46
CA SER A 477 40.07 -18.07 -28.82
C SER A 477 39.01 -16.96 -28.86
N PRO A 478 38.33 -16.73 -30.00
CA PRO A 478 37.27 -15.73 -30.11
C PRO A 478 36.00 -16.11 -29.31
N PHE A 479 35.81 -17.39 -29.01
CA PHE A 479 34.72 -17.88 -28.18
C PHE A 479 34.75 -17.26 -26.78
N VAL A 480 35.94 -17.25 -26.14
CA VAL A 480 36.09 -16.77 -24.77
C VAL A 480 35.83 -15.27 -24.68
N GLU A 481 36.37 -14.48 -25.63
CA GLU A 481 36.10 -13.04 -25.71
C GLU A 481 34.60 -12.75 -25.83
N GLN A 482 33.91 -13.47 -26.72
CA GLN A 482 32.47 -13.30 -26.90
C GLN A 482 31.69 -13.65 -25.63
N MET A 483 32.03 -14.74 -24.94
CA MET A 483 31.35 -15.12 -23.70
C MET A 483 31.56 -14.10 -22.58
N TYR A 484 32.78 -13.55 -22.43
CA TYR A 484 33.05 -12.53 -21.42
C TYR A 484 32.37 -11.18 -21.72
N GLU A 485 32.23 -10.81 -22.99
CA GLU A 485 31.44 -9.63 -23.34
C GLU A 485 29.95 -9.84 -23.06
N GLN A 486 29.40 -11.02 -23.35
CA GLN A 486 28.02 -11.38 -22.98
C GLN A 486 27.78 -11.37 -21.46
N ILE A 487 28.75 -11.87 -20.67
CA ILE A 487 28.70 -11.78 -19.21
C ILE A 487 28.64 -10.31 -18.78
N LYS A 488 29.52 -9.47 -19.33
CA LYS A 488 29.59 -8.05 -18.99
C LYS A 488 28.28 -7.32 -19.35
N GLU A 489 27.75 -7.51 -20.54
CA GLU A 489 26.46 -6.94 -20.96
C GLU A 489 25.33 -7.37 -20.03
N SER A 490 25.24 -8.68 -19.73
CA SER A 490 24.21 -9.23 -18.85
C SER A 490 24.29 -8.68 -17.43
N ILE A 491 25.51 -8.55 -16.87
CA ILE A 491 25.74 -7.99 -15.54
C ILE A 491 25.25 -6.53 -15.48
N HIS A 492 25.55 -5.71 -16.49
CA HIS A 492 25.20 -4.29 -16.50
C HIS A 492 23.69 -4.03 -16.37
N GLU A 493 22.83 -4.92 -16.89
CA GLU A 493 21.37 -4.80 -16.75
C GLU A 493 20.90 -4.82 -15.28
N TYR A 494 21.64 -5.49 -14.39
CA TYR A 494 21.32 -5.58 -12.96
C TYR A 494 21.76 -4.38 -12.12
N GLY A 495 22.42 -3.38 -12.74
CA GLY A 495 22.97 -2.23 -12.00
C GLY A 495 21.92 -1.49 -11.16
N VAL A 496 20.70 -1.29 -11.69
CA VAL A 496 19.61 -0.61 -10.95
C VAL A 496 19.15 -1.44 -9.75
N VAL A 497 19.06 -2.77 -9.92
CA VAL A 497 18.64 -3.70 -8.86
C VAL A 497 19.66 -3.73 -7.74
N ILE A 498 20.95 -3.83 -8.07
CA ILE A 498 22.04 -3.95 -7.09
C ILE A 498 22.26 -2.64 -6.33
N ASN A 499 22.15 -1.49 -7.00
CA ASN A 499 22.24 -0.19 -6.33
C ASN A 499 21.18 0.00 -5.24
N ARG A 500 20.00 -0.61 -5.39
CA ARG A 500 18.91 -0.53 -4.41
C ARG A 500 18.93 -1.67 -3.39
N TRP A 501 19.23 -2.88 -3.84
CA TRP A 501 19.32 -4.07 -3.01
C TRP A 501 20.65 -4.80 -3.24
N PRO A 502 21.72 -4.37 -2.56
CA PRO A 502 23.06 -4.96 -2.71
C PRO A 502 23.11 -6.46 -2.40
N GLN A 503 22.13 -6.99 -1.66
CA GLN A 503 22.03 -8.40 -1.25
C GLN A 503 22.02 -9.37 -2.44
N TYR A 504 21.44 -8.98 -3.59
CA TYR A 504 21.41 -9.81 -4.80
C TYR A 504 22.78 -9.94 -5.48
N LEU A 505 23.76 -9.10 -5.11
CA LEU A 505 25.11 -9.17 -5.65
C LEU A 505 25.76 -10.53 -5.38
N MET A 506 25.46 -11.16 -4.24
CA MET A 506 25.99 -12.49 -3.90
C MET A 506 25.46 -13.58 -4.84
N SER A 507 24.16 -13.54 -5.15
CA SER A 507 23.53 -14.46 -6.10
C SER A 507 24.10 -14.28 -7.50
N LEU A 508 24.31 -13.02 -7.92
CA LEU A 508 24.92 -12.70 -9.22
C LEU A 508 26.39 -13.14 -9.27
N GLU A 509 27.18 -12.93 -8.20
CA GLU A 509 28.56 -13.40 -8.11
C GLU A 509 28.65 -14.92 -8.30
N SER A 510 27.76 -15.67 -7.64
CA SER A 510 27.70 -17.13 -7.78
C SER A 510 27.34 -17.56 -9.20
N ALA A 511 26.35 -16.91 -9.82
CA ALA A 511 25.95 -17.20 -11.20
C ALA A 511 27.09 -16.96 -12.20
N VAL A 512 27.81 -15.84 -12.06
CA VAL A 512 28.95 -15.49 -12.91
C VAL A 512 30.09 -16.50 -12.73
N ALA A 513 30.41 -16.87 -11.49
CA ALA A 513 31.45 -17.86 -11.20
C ALA A 513 31.12 -19.24 -11.81
N ASP A 514 29.85 -19.65 -11.80
CA ASP A 514 29.40 -20.88 -12.48
C ASP A 514 29.64 -20.82 -13.99
N VAL A 515 29.31 -19.70 -14.63
CA VAL A 515 29.53 -19.50 -16.06
C VAL A 515 31.03 -19.52 -16.38
N GLU A 516 31.88 -18.85 -15.61
CA GLU A 516 33.34 -18.87 -15.81
C GLU A 516 33.92 -20.29 -15.67
N ARG A 517 33.41 -21.10 -14.74
CA ARG A 517 33.78 -22.53 -14.62
C ARG A 517 33.43 -23.31 -15.87
N GLU A 518 32.25 -23.10 -16.44
CA GLU A 518 31.83 -23.78 -17.67
C GLU A 518 32.54 -23.26 -18.91
N ILE A 519 32.87 -21.97 -19.01
CA ILE A 519 33.73 -21.44 -20.09
C ILE A 519 35.07 -22.17 -20.09
N MET A 520 35.70 -22.33 -18.92
CA MET A 520 36.98 -23.05 -18.82
C MET A 520 36.83 -24.52 -19.24
N LYS A 521 35.76 -25.21 -18.82
CA LYS A 521 35.49 -26.59 -19.24
C LYS A 521 35.21 -26.72 -20.74
N ALA A 522 34.45 -25.80 -21.31
CA ALA A 522 34.16 -25.74 -22.74
C ALA A 522 35.44 -25.47 -23.55
N LEU A 523 36.29 -24.57 -23.07
CA LEU A 523 37.61 -24.32 -23.67
C LEU A 523 38.49 -25.57 -23.61
N GLU A 524 38.57 -26.25 -22.46
CA GLU A 524 39.28 -27.53 -22.35
C GLU A 524 38.71 -28.57 -23.33
N LYS A 525 37.39 -28.61 -23.52
CA LYS A 525 36.71 -29.50 -24.48
C LYS A 525 37.09 -29.18 -25.94
N GLN A 526 37.10 -27.90 -26.32
CA GLN A 526 37.47 -27.45 -27.67
C GLN A 526 38.91 -27.81 -28.05
N TYR A 527 39.81 -27.84 -27.07
CA TYR A 527 41.22 -28.20 -27.28
C TYR A 527 41.55 -29.63 -26.83
N MET A 528 40.56 -30.52 -26.64
CA MET A 528 40.79 -31.87 -26.11
C MET A 528 41.85 -32.64 -26.89
N GLU A 529 41.78 -32.63 -28.23
CA GLU A 529 42.75 -33.31 -29.09
C GLU A 529 44.18 -32.81 -28.86
N THR A 530 44.35 -31.50 -28.73
CA THR A 530 45.65 -30.86 -28.44
C THR A 530 46.13 -31.14 -27.01
N LEU A 531 45.21 -31.34 -26.06
CA LEU A 531 45.49 -31.55 -24.65
C LEU A 531 45.70 -33.03 -24.27
N MET A 532 45.19 -34.00 -25.06
CA MET A 532 45.35 -35.44 -24.75
C MET A 532 46.81 -35.86 -24.50
N PRO A 533 47.80 -35.44 -25.32
CA PRO A 533 49.21 -35.85 -25.12
C PRO A 533 49.82 -35.34 -23.80
N LEU A 534 49.22 -34.30 -23.22
CA LEU A 534 49.62 -33.69 -21.95
C LEU A 534 48.88 -34.33 -20.75
N ARG A 535 47.66 -34.87 -20.96
CA ARG A 535 46.88 -35.56 -19.92
C ARG A 535 47.47 -36.93 -19.53
N ASP A 536 48.20 -37.59 -20.42
CA ASP A 536 48.92 -38.87 -20.14
C ASP A 536 50.11 -38.74 -19.16
N GLY A 537 50.29 -37.58 -18.53
CA GLY A 537 51.46 -37.25 -17.71
C GLY A 537 51.32 -37.35 -16.19
N ILE A 538 50.17 -37.76 -15.63
CA ILE A 538 49.98 -37.75 -14.17
C ILE A 538 49.01 -38.87 -13.72
N PRO A 539 49.37 -39.89 -12.92
CA PRO A 539 50.63 -40.62 -12.72
C PRO A 539 50.46 -42.18 -12.83
N LYS A 540 51.30 -42.88 -13.62
CA LYS A 540 51.65 -44.31 -13.45
C LYS A 540 53.08 -44.54 -13.96
N TYR A 541 54.06 -43.95 -13.28
CA TYR A 541 55.46 -43.97 -13.72
C TYR A 541 56.15 -45.35 -13.56
N LEU A 542 55.59 -46.26 -12.75
CA LEU A 542 56.22 -47.57 -12.47
C LEU A 542 55.77 -48.73 -13.38
N GLU A 543 54.56 -48.73 -13.95
CA GLU A 543 54.10 -49.86 -14.77
C GLU A 543 54.60 -49.83 -16.23
N LYS A 544 54.87 -48.64 -16.79
CA LYS A 544 55.31 -48.52 -18.20
C LYS A 544 56.82 -48.64 -18.41
N GLN A 545 57.65 -48.61 -17.36
CA GLN A 545 59.10 -48.77 -17.52
C GLN A 545 59.54 -50.20 -17.80
N VAL A 546 58.74 -51.22 -17.41
CA VAL A 546 59.07 -52.63 -17.67
C VAL A 546 58.69 -53.08 -19.10
N GLN A 547 57.70 -52.44 -19.73
CA GLN A 547 57.32 -52.74 -21.13
C GLN A 547 58.11 -51.93 -22.19
N ARG A 548 58.87 -50.91 -21.78
CA ARG A 548 59.60 -50.02 -22.72
C ARG A 548 60.97 -50.53 -23.16
N LEU A 549 61.49 -51.60 -22.54
CA LEU A 549 62.80 -52.15 -22.87
C LEU A 549 62.78 -53.20 -23.99
N THR A 550 61.61 -53.64 -24.47
CA THR A 550 61.49 -54.78 -25.41
C THR A 550 60.84 -54.50 -26.77
N ARG A 551 60.51 -53.25 -27.14
CA ARG A 551 60.00 -52.94 -28.50
C ARG A 551 60.72 -51.78 -29.18
N ARG A 552 61.39 -52.08 -30.30
CA ARG A 552 61.88 -51.10 -31.29
C ARG A 552 60.68 -50.38 -31.93
N GLN A 553 60.27 -49.25 -31.36
CA GLN A 553 59.43 -48.26 -32.05
C GLN A 553 60.08 -46.90 -31.85
N SER A 554 60.47 -46.26 -32.95
CA SER A 554 60.96 -44.87 -32.96
C SER A 554 59.78 -43.95 -32.64
N ILE A 555 59.70 -43.48 -31.40
CA ILE A 555 58.70 -42.49 -31.00
C ILE A 555 59.20 -41.12 -31.47
N ALA A 556 58.41 -40.45 -32.32
CA ALA A 556 58.71 -39.10 -32.79
C ALA A 556 58.77 -38.11 -31.60
N PRO A 557 59.69 -37.12 -31.60
CA PRO A 557 59.76 -36.11 -30.56
C PRO A 557 58.46 -35.30 -30.52
N TYR A 558 57.98 -34.97 -29.32
CA TYR A 558 56.78 -34.16 -29.16
C TYR A 558 57.01 -32.74 -29.69
N ALA A 559 56.35 -32.36 -30.78
CA ALA A 559 56.33 -30.98 -31.27
C ALA A 559 55.19 -30.21 -30.60
N VAL A 560 55.46 -29.00 -30.09
CA VAL A 560 54.45 -28.13 -29.46
C VAL A 560 53.52 -27.61 -30.56
N PRO A 561 52.22 -27.98 -30.57
CA PRO A 561 51.29 -27.48 -31.57
C PRO A 561 51.06 -25.97 -31.40
N SER A 562 50.93 -25.22 -32.48
CA SER A 562 50.57 -23.79 -32.43
C SER A 562 49.23 -23.54 -31.70
N GLN A 563 48.30 -24.48 -31.83
CA GLN A 563 47.01 -24.52 -31.13
C GLN A 563 47.16 -24.55 -29.60
N LEU A 564 48.22 -25.18 -29.08
CA LEU A 564 48.49 -25.23 -27.64
C LEU A 564 48.96 -23.86 -27.12
N GLY A 565 49.74 -23.14 -27.94
CA GLY A 565 50.09 -21.75 -27.69
C GLY A 565 48.85 -20.85 -27.61
N ALA A 566 47.90 -21.04 -28.55
CA ALA A 566 46.64 -20.31 -28.54
C ALA A 566 45.78 -20.62 -27.29
N PHE A 567 45.69 -21.89 -26.88
CA PHE A 567 45.01 -22.28 -25.64
C PHE A 567 45.65 -21.62 -24.40
N MET A 568 46.97 -21.71 -24.26
CA MET A 568 47.69 -21.14 -23.12
C MET A 568 47.56 -19.61 -23.05
N ASN A 569 47.63 -18.93 -24.20
CA ASN A 569 47.41 -17.48 -24.29
C ASN A 569 45.96 -17.12 -23.93
N THR A 570 44.98 -17.94 -24.32
CA THR A 570 43.57 -17.74 -23.98
C THR A 570 43.35 -17.89 -22.47
N VAL A 571 43.84 -18.96 -21.83
CA VAL A 571 43.74 -19.15 -20.37
C VAL A 571 44.44 -18.03 -19.61
N LYS A 572 45.62 -17.60 -20.08
CA LYS A 572 46.32 -16.45 -19.48
C LYS A 572 45.50 -15.16 -19.62
N ARG A 573 44.86 -14.94 -20.75
CA ARG A 573 44.03 -13.77 -20.99
C ARG A 573 42.72 -13.78 -20.20
N MET A 574 42.11 -14.95 -20.00
CA MET A 574 41.01 -15.12 -19.05
C MET A 574 41.45 -14.67 -17.65
N LEU A 575 42.59 -15.16 -17.18
CA LEU A 575 43.11 -14.87 -15.84
C LEU A 575 43.53 -13.41 -15.63
N ASP A 576 44.32 -12.85 -16.55
CA ASP A 576 44.99 -11.55 -16.33
C ASP A 576 44.13 -10.35 -16.78
N VAL A 577 43.10 -10.56 -17.60
CA VAL A 577 42.32 -9.46 -18.21
C VAL A 577 40.82 -9.66 -18.05
N LEU A 578 40.26 -10.74 -18.59
CA LEU A 578 38.80 -10.87 -18.72
C LEU A 578 38.11 -11.07 -17.36
N HIS A 579 38.62 -12.00 -16.55
CA HIS A 579 38.15 -12.23 -15.19
C HIS A 579 38.29 -10.97 -14.33
N CYS A 580 39.47 -10.32 -14.36
CA CYS A 580 39.71 -9.10 -13.59
C CYS A 580 38.72 -7.99 -13.94
N ARG A 581 38.35 -7.81 -15.22
CA ARG A 581 37.35 -6.80 -15.62
C ARG A 581 35.97 -7.08 -15.03
N VAL A 582 35.52 -8.34 -15.03
CA VAL A 582 34.23 -8.73 -14.44
C VAL A 582 34.27 -8.58 -12.93
N GLU A 583 35.37 -9.01 -12.31
CA GLU A 583 35.63 -8.85 -10.88
C GLU A 583 35.63 -7.37 -10.47
N ASP A 584 36.24 -6.48 -11.25
CA ASP A 584 36.26 -5.04 -10.98
C ASP A 584 34.85 -4.43 -11.02
N ILE A 585 34.00 -4.84 -11.97
CA ILE A 585 32.59 -4.40 -12.05
C ILE A 585 31.86 -4.82 -10.77
N LEU A 586 31.94 -6.11 -10.40
CA LEU A 586 31.24 -6.62 -9.22
C LEU A 586 31.79 -6.02 -7.91
N LYS A 587 33.12 -5.81 -7.81
CA LYS A 587 33.76 -5.12 -6.68
C LYS A 587 33.31 -3.66 -6.57
N SER A 588 33.14 -2.96 -7.69
CA SER A 588 32.63 -1.59 -7.68
C SER A 588 31.24 -1.50 -7.05
N TRP A 589 30.42 -2.54 -7.22
CA TRP A 589 29.10 -2.65 -6.61
C TRP A 589 29.12 -3.17 -5.18
N ALA A 590 30.15 -3.92 -4.79
CA ALA A 590 30.34 -4.36 -3.41
C ALA A 590 30.59 -3.20 -2.43
N ALA A 591 31.00 -2.02 -2.92
CA ALA A 591 31.03 -0.82 -2.10
C ALA A 591 29.65 -0.53 -1.45
N TYR A 592 28.55 -0.83 -2.16
CA TYR A 592 27.19 -0.63 -1.66
C TYR A 592 26.75 -1.68 -0.61
N LEU A 593 27.44 -2.83 -0.49
CA LEU A 593 27.09 -3.88 0.49
C LEU A 593 27.41 -3.48 1.94
N THR A 594 28.39 -2.62 2.16
CA THR A 594 28.93 -2.27 3.49
C THR A 594 27.91 -1.63 4.44
N ILE A 595 26.73 -1.24 3.94
CA ILE A 595 25.69 -0.56 4.72
C ILE A 595 24.70 -1.53 5.38
N THR A 596 24.58 -2.80 4.94
CA THR A 596 23.32 -3.54 5.23
C THR A 596 23.41 -5.02 5.68
N SER A 597 24.56 -5.71 5.65
CA SER A 597 24.57 -7.13 6.05
C SER A 597 25.85 -7.59 6.75
N GLY A 598 25.68 -8.23 7.91
CA GLY A 598 26.76 -8.63 8.81
C GLY A 598 27.32 -10.05 8.63
N ASN A 599 26.93 -10.84 7.61
CA ASN A 599 27.29 -12.27 7.58
C ASN A 599 27.67 -12.89 6.22
N ASN A 600 27.65 -12.18 5.09
CA ASN A 600 28.01 -12.77 3.78
C ASN A 600 29.27 -12.11 3.22
N VAL A 601 30.34 -12.90 3.04
CA VAL A 601 31.63 -12.41 2.53
C VAL A 601 31.58 -12.38 0.99
N PHE A 602 31.38 -11.18 0.44
CA PHE A 602 31.53 -10.94 -1.01
C PHE A 602 32.96 -11.23 -1.48
N GLY A 603 33.08 -11.87 -2.65
CA GLY A 603 34.37 -12.14 -3.30
C GLY A 603 34.93 -13.55 -3.08
N GLU A 604 34.28 -14.40 -2.28
CA GLU A 604 34.73 -15.80 -2.10
C GLU A 604 34.65 -16.60 -3.41
N GLN A 605 33.56 -16.46 -4.17
CA GLN A 605 33.39 -17.19 -5.42
C GLN A 605 34.36 -16.66 -6.49
N MET A 606 34.53 -15.35 -6.58
CA MET A 606 35.46 -14.73 -7.54
C MET A 606 36.92 -15.14 -7.24
N ASN A 607 37.32 -15.15 -5.97
CA ASN A 607 38.64 -15.66 -5.55
C ASN A 607 38.83 -17.14 -5.91
N SER A 608 37.79 -17.96 -5.74
CA SER A 608 37.80 -19.37 -6.13
C SER A 608 38.09 -19.56 -7.62
N ILE A 609 37.51 -18.72 -8.49
CA ILE A 609 37.79 -18.72 -9.94
C ILE A 609 39.23 -18.31 -10.22
N THR A 610 39.72 -17.23 -9.61
CA THR A 610 41.14 -16.81 -9.73
C THR A 610 42.09 -17.96 -9.38
N VAL A 611 41.82 -18.68 -8.28
CA VAL A 611 42.64 -19.83 -7.85
C VAL A 611 42.54 -20.98 -8.87
N MET A 612 41.34 -21.27 -9.37
CA MET A 612 41.10 -22.32 -10.37
C MET A 612 41.87 -22.05 -11.67
N LEU A 613 41.77 -20.83 -12.22
CA LEU A 613 42.47 -20.42 -13.44
C LEU A 613 44.00 -20.47 -13.25
N LYS A 614 44.53 -19.93 -12.15
CA LYS A 614 45.98 -20.00 -11.81
C LYS A 614 46.48 -21.44 -11.72
N LYS A 615 45.71 -22.31 -11.05
CA LYS A 615 46.04 -23.73 -10.89
C LYS A 615 46.07 -24.45 -12.24
N LYS A 616 45.04 -24.26 -13.07
CA LYS A 616 44.95 -24.86 -14.41
C LYS A 616 46.12 -24.40 -15.29
N TYR A 617 46.38 -23.09 -15.36
CA TYR A 617 47.49 -22.54 -16.13
C TYR A 617 48.85 -23.14 -15.72
N LYS A 618 49.17 -23.16 -14.41
CA LYS A 618 50.41 -23.75 -13.89
C LYS A 618 50.53 -25.23 -14.20
N ASN A 619 49.44 -25.99 -14.08
CA ASN A 619 49.43 -27.43 -14.36
C ASN A 619 49.72 -27.72 -15.84
N TYR A 620 49.08 -26.98 -16.77
CA TYR A 620 49.33 -27.13 -18.19
C TYR A 620 50.76 -26.71 -18.56
N LEU A 621 51.26 -25.60 -18.01
CA LEU A 621 52.65 -25.16 -18.22
C LEU A 621 53.65 -26.23 -17.76
N LYS A 622 53.44 -26.81 -16.58
CA LYS A 622 54.28 -27.90 -16.06
C LYS A 622 54.26 -29.11 -16.98
N ALA A 623 53.08 -29.56 -17.41
CA ALA A 623 52.94 -30.71 -18.31
C ALA A 623 53.68 -30.51 -19.65
N ILE A 624 53.65 -29.29 -20.19
CA ILE A 624 54.40 -28.93 -21.42
C ILE A 624 55.90 -29.01 -21.18
N VAL A 625 56.40 -28.42 -20.09
CA VAL A 625 57.81 -28.45 -19.73
C VAL A 625 58.28 -29.89 -19.52
N ASP A 626 57.51 -30.72 -18.81
CA ASP A 626 57.85 -32.12 -18.55
C ASP A 626 57.96 -32.92 -19.87
N LYS A 627 57.09 -32.67 -20.85
CA LYS A 627 57.20 -33.31 -22.18
C LYS A 627 58.39 -32.81 -23.00
N LEU A 628 58.70 -31.52 -22.95
CA LEU A 628 59.88 -30.96 -23.62
C LEU A 628 61.18 -31.50 -23.01
N VAL A 629 61.26 -31.60 -21.69
CA VAL A 629 62.41 -32.20 -20.99
C VAL A 629 62.55 -33.68 -21.38
N SER A 630 61.44 -34.42 -21.48
CA SER A 630 61.45 -35.80 -21.96
C SER A 630 61.97 -35.92 -23.40
N ASN A 631 61.65 -34.97 -24.30
CA ASN A 631 62.20 -34.96 -25.66
C ASN A 631 63.72 -34.77 -25.64
N VAL A 632 64.22 -33.83 -24.85
CA VAL A 632 65.67 -33.58 -24.70
C VAL A 632 66.36 -34.84 -24.18
N GLY A 633 65.78 -35.52 -23.20
CA GLY A 633 66.30 -36.80 -22.68
C GLY A 633 66.36 -37.90 -23.74
N MET A 634 65.35 -38.03 -24.61
CA MET A 634 65.39 -38.99 -25.72
C MET A 634 66.44 -38.62 -26.78
N ILE A 635 66.57 -37.33 -27.10
CA ILE A 635 67.59 -36.82 -28.04
C ILE A 635 68.98 -37.12 -27.49
N PHE A 636 69.24 -36.84 -26.20
CA PHE A 636 70.50 -37.19 -25.52
C PHE A 636 70.78 -38.71 -25.54
N ALA A 637 69.77 -39.54 -25.28
CA ALA A 637 69.92 -40.99 -25.31
C ALA A 637 70.22 -41.54 -26.72
N CYS A 638 69.68 -40.91 -27.77
CA CYS A 638 70.02 -41.21 -29.16
C CYS A 638 71.44 -40.75 -29.51
N PHE A 639 71.86 -39.55 -29.08
CA PHE A 639 73.23 -39.05 -29.31
C PHE A 639 74.31 -39.86 -28.57
N MET A 640 74.02 -40.41 -27.39
CA MET A 640 74.94 -41.28 -26.64
C MET A 640 75.14 -42.67 -27.27
N ARG A 641 74.31 -43.05 -28.27
CA ARG A 641 74.48 -44.29 -29.03
C ARG A 641 75.38 -44.17 -30.25
N ASP A 642 75.82 -42.95 -30.59
CA ASP A 642 76.69 -42.70 -31.74
C ASP A 642 78.06 -42.18 -31.26
N PRO A 643 79.15 -42.98 -31.36
CA PRO A 643 80.43 -42.68 -30.72
C PRO A 643 81.19 -41.48 -31.32
N VAL A 644 80.74 -40.93 -32.45
CA VAL A 644 81.39 -39.80 -33.13
C VAL A 644 80.84 -38.45 -32.64
N LEU A 645 79.60 -38.40 -32.16
CA LEU A 645 78.91 -37.16 -31.75
C LEU A 645 79.08 -36.82 -30.25
N THR A 646 79.63 -37.73 -29.46
CA THR A 646 79.76 -37.60 -28.00
C THR A 646 80.65 -36.42 -27.59
N LYS A 647 81.61 -36.02 -28.42
CA LYS A 647 82.45 -34.82 -28.20
C LYS A 647 81.71 -33.50 -28.49
N THR A 648 80.82 -33.49 -29.48
CA THR A 648 80.02 -32.30 -29.83
C THR A 648 78.92 -32.04 -28.79
N VAL A 649 78.39 -33.12 -28.21
CA VAL A 649 77.38 -33.09 -27.14
C VAL A 649 77.94 -32.49 -25.85
N PHE A 650 79.22 -32.74 -25.51
CA PHE A 650 79.84 -32.16 -24.31
C PHE A 650 79.91 -30.62 -24.35
N ILE A 651 80.09 -30.05 -25.55
CA ILE A 651 80.13 -28.59 -25.75
C ILE A 651 78.71 -28.01 -25.68
N TRP A 652 77.70 -28.72 -26.18
CA TRP A 652 76.29 -28.30 -26.11
C TRP A 652 75.70 -28.45 -24.70
N THR A 653 76.11 -29.45 -23.92
CA THR A 653 75.71 -29.59 -22.51
C THR A 653 76.18 -28.40 -21.69
N ASP A 654 77.41 -27.93 -21.87
CA ASP A 654 77.92 -26.78 -21.13
C ASP A 654 77.20 -25.47 -21.49
N VAL A 655 76.81 -25.31 -22.75
CA VAL A 655 76.02 -24.14 -23.22
C VAL A 655 74.58 -24.21 -22.67
N ILE A 656 73.94 -25.37 -22.68
CA ILE A 656 72.57 -25.55 -22.17
C ILE A 656 72.52 -25.45 -20.64
N ILE A 657 73.50 -26.01 -19.93
CA ILE A 657 73.63 -25.87 -18.47
C ILE A 657 73.86 -24.41 -18.10
N SER A 658 74.69 -23.69 -18.86
CA SER A 658 74.88 -22.24 -18.66
C SER A 658 73.59 -21.44 -18.91
N TYR A 659 72.78 -21.82 -19.91
CA TYR A 659 71.49 -21.18 -20.19
C TYR A 659 70.41 -21.52 -19.16
N GLY A 660 70.40 -22.76 -18.65
CA GLY A 660 69.50 -23.23 -17.59
C GLY A 660 69.79 -22.58 -16.24
N PHE A 661 71.06 -22.41 -15.90
CA PHE A 661 71.50 -21.70 -14.68
C PHE A 661 71.14 -20.21 -14.74
N PHE A 662 71.16 -19.60 -15.94
CA PHE A 662 70.78 -18.21 -16.16
C PHE A 662 69.26 -17.99 -15.99
N ARG A 663 68.42 -18.92 -16.47
CA ARG A 663 66.96 -18.84 -16.34
C ARG A 663 66.48 -19.00 -14.89
N HIS A 664 67.16 -19.82 -14.09
CA HIS A 664 66.86 -20.01 -12.67
C HIS A 664 67.21 -18.76 -11.83
N LYS A 665 68.18 -17.93 -12.28
CA LYS A 665 68.54 -16.67 -11.62
C LYS A 665 67.58 -15.53 -11.93
N LEU A 666 66.99 -15.51 -13.13
CA LEU A 666 65.97 -14.53 -13.55
C LEU A 666 64.62 -14.73 -12.85
N THR A 667 64.27 -15.96 -12.48
CA THR A 667 63.04 -16.25 -11.70
C THR A 667 63.15 -15.86 -10.22
N GLY A 668 64.32 -15.43 -9.74
CA GLY A 668 64.58 -15.09 -8.34
C GLY A 668 64.63 -13.59 -8.01
N ILE A 669 64.44 -12.68 -8.96
CA ILE A 669 64.58 -11.23 -8.73
C ILE A 669 63.24 -10.53 -9.00
N GLN A 670 62.44 -10.38 -7.94
CA GLN A 670 61.39 -9.35 -7.86
C GLN A 670 62.03 -8.09 -7.26
N GLY A 671 62.25 -7.03 -8.05
CA GLY A 671 62.63 -5.73 -7.51
C GLY A 671 63.21 -4.70 -8.50
N SER A 672 62.41 -3.68 -8.82
CA SER A 672 62.76 -2.35 -9.37
C SER A 672 63.29 -2.23 -10.81
N SER A 673 62.65 -1.33 -11.58
CA SER A 673 62.73 -1.15 -13.04
C SER A 673 63.96 -0.38 -13.56
N GLU A 674 64.76 0.25 -12.70
CA GLU A 674 65.83 1.17 -13.16
C GLU A 674 67.26 0.60 -13.14
N SER A 675 67.50 -0.56 -12.52
CA SER A 675 68.85 -1.16 -12.49
C SER A 675 69.19 -1.98 -13.75
N LEU A 676 68.18 -2.40 -14.53
CA LEU A 676 68.35 -3.28 -15.70
C LEU A 676 69.11 -2.63 -16.87
N LYS A 677 68.94 -1.33 -17.10
CA LYS A 677 69.53 -0.65 -18.28
C LYS A 677 71.05 -0.42 -18.22
N LYS A 678 71.66 -0.47 -17.02
CA LYS A 678 73.11 -0.24 -16.86
C LYS A 678 73.96 -1.51 -16.99
N GLN A 679 73.35 -2.70 -16.92
CA GLN A 679 74.06 -3.99 -16.90
C GLN A 679 74.03 -4.73 -18.24
N GLU A 680 73.19 -4.31 -19.20
CA GLU A 680 73.07 -4.93 -20.53
C GLU A 680 74.25 -4.63 -21.48
N ARG A 681 74.88 -3.44 -21.39
CA ARG A 681 75.91 -3.01 -22.36
C ARG A 681 77.24 -3.79 -22.34
N PRO A 682 77.81 -4.24 -21.20
CA PRO A 682 79.01 -5.06 -21.23
C PRO A 682 78.75 -6.53 -21.59
N MET A 683 77.50 -7.00 -21.53
CA MET A 683 77.14 -8.42 -21.74
C MET A 683 77.02 -8.81 -23.22
N VAL A 684 76.54 -7.91 -24.08
CA VAL A 684 76.46 -8.12 -25.54
C VAL A 684 77.86 -8.36 -26.15
N LYS A 685 78.90 -7.75 -25.57
CA LYS A 685 80.29 -7.87 -26.03
C LYS A 685 80.88 -9.27 -25.79
N VAL A 686 80.51 -9.93 -24.69
CA VAL A 686 80.99 -11.29 -24.34
C VAL A 686 80.33 -12.38 -25.19
N ILE A 687 79.06 -12.17 -25.56
CA ILE A 687 78.33 -13.09 -26.45
C ILE A 687 78.85 -12.96 -27.89
N TYR A 688 79.16 -11.74 -28.34
CA TYR A 688 79.74 -11.49 -29.67
C TYR A 688 81.17 -12.05 -29.81
N GLU A 689 82.04 -11.85 -28.80
CA GLU A 689 83.41 -12.40 -28.81
C GLU A 689 83.46 -13.94 -28.77
N ARG A 690 82.49 -14.58 -28.11
CA ARG A 690 82.39 -16.06 -28.08
C ARG A 690 81.72 -16.63 -29.32
N GLY A 691 80.79 -15.90 -29.94
CA GLY A 691 80.21 -16.25 -31.24
C GLY A 691 81.24 -16.27 -32.37
N CYS A 692 82.18 -15.33 -32.40
CA CYS A 692 83.27 -15.30 -33.40
C CYS A 692 84.27 -16.46 -33.27
N ARG A 693 84.37 -17.13 -32.12
CA ARG A 693 85.22 -18.33 -31.96
C ARG A 693 84.58 -19.59 -32.55
N LEU A 694 83.25 -19.63 -32.68
CA LEU A 694 82.52 -20.74 -33.30
C LEU A 694 82.61 -20.70 -34.84
N SER A 695 82.70 -19.51 -35.45
CA SER A 695 82.88 -19.39 -36.91
C SER A 695 84.28 -19.78 -37.40
N ALA A 696 85.29 -19.80 -36.52
CA ALA A 696 86.65 -20.25 -36.86
C ALA A 696 86.80 -21.79 -36.84
N PHE A 697 85.84 -22.52 -36.29
CA PHE A 697 85.90 -24.00 -36.20
C PHE A 697 85.28 -24.70 -37.42
N SER A 698 84.52 -23.97 -38.26
CA SER A 698 83.91 -24.53 -39.47
C SER A 698 84.92 -24.78 -40.60
N SER A 699 86.15 -24.25 -40.52
CA SER A 699 87.20 -24.42 -41.52
C SER A 699 88.08 -25.66 -41.32
N TRP A 700 87.76 -26.55 -40.38
CA TRP A 700 88.58 -27.72 -40.04
C TRP A 700 87.79 -29.05 -40.06
N ILE A 701 87.10 -29.33 -41.17
CA ILE A 701 86.52 -30.65 -41.45
C ILE A 701 87.07 -31.16 -42.81
N PRO A 702 87.90 -32.21 -42.83
CA PRO A 702 88.38 -32.84 -44.06
C PRO A 702 87.24 -33.51 -44.84
N SER A 703 87.30 -33.36 -46.16
CA SER A 703 86.32 -33.74 -47.19
C SER A 703 86.21 -35.25 -47.46
N ARG A 704 85.88 -36.07 -46.45
CA ARG A 704 85.43 -37.46 -46.67
C ARG A 704 84.41 -37.87 -45.61
N ILE A 705 83.13 -37.65 -45.89
CA ILE A 705 81.97 -38.51 -45.58
C ILE A 705 80.81 -37.90 -46.39
N CYS A 706 80.60 -38.45 -47.57
CA CYS A 706 79.43 -38.17 -48.39
C CYS A 706 78.70 -39.50 -48.55
N THR A 707 77.55 -39.67 -47.89
CA THR A 707 76.38 -40.49 -48.30
C THR A 707 75.41 -40.67 -47.13
N ARG A 708 74.64 -39.61 -46.86
CA ARG A 708 73.24 -39.56 -46.33
C ARG A 708 73.07 -38.35 -45.40
N SER A 709 72.23 -37.41 -45.88
CA SER A 709 71.71 -36.20 -45.22
C SER A 709 72.74 -35.24 -44.60
N SER A 710 72.86 -34.07 -45.20
CA SER A 710 73.88 -33.07 -44.85
C SER A 710 73.65 -32.43 -43.46
N PRO A 711 74.72 -32.02 -42.74
CA PRO A 711 74.61 -31.28 -41.47
C PRO A 711 73.95 -29.89 -41.58
N ALA A 712 73.72 -29.39 -42.80
CA ALA A 712 73.13 -28.08 -43.04
C ALA A 712 71.61 -28.04 -42.75
N GLU A 713 70.91 -29.18 -42.83
CA GLU A 713 69.47 -29.23 -42.51
C GLU A 713 69.19 -29.13 -41.00
N TYR A 714 70.12 -29.57 -40.15
CA TYR A 714 69.98 -29.46 -38.69
C TYR A 714 70.28 -28.05 -38.14
N LEU A 715 71.13 -27.28 -38.82
CA LEU A 715 71.37 -25.87 -38.46
C LEU A 715 70.22 -24.95 -38.89
N LEU A 716 69.52 -25.28 -39.98
CA LEU A 716 68.29 -24.58 -40.38
C LEU A 716 67.11 -24.86 -39.42
N LEU A 717 66.98 -26.08 -38.91
CA LEU A 717 66.01 -26.42 -37.85
C LEU A 717 66.32 -25.72 -36.51
N SER A 718 67.60 -25.46 -36.21
CA SER A 718 67.99 -24.64 -35.06
C SER A 718 67.68 -23.15 -35.26
N ALA A 719 67.76 -22.64 -36.50
CA ALA A 719 67.45 -21.24 -36.82
C ALA A 719 65.94 -20.97 -36.89
N GLU A 720 65.13 -21.93 -37.36
CA GLU A 720 63.66 -21.82 -37.39
C GLU A 720 63.02 -21.96 -36.01
N VAL A 721 63.62 -22.71 -35.08
CA VAL A 721 63.18 -22.74 -33.67
C VAL A 721 63.54 -21.45 -32.93
N SER A 722 64.49 -20.66 -33.44
CA SER A 722 64.78 -19.29 -32.98
C SER A 722 63.96 -18.20 -33.69
N GLY A 723 62.98 -18.58 -34.52
CA GLY A 723 62.07 -17.68 -35.24
C GLY A 723 61.07 -16.92 -34.36
N ILE A 724 61.48 -16.42 -33.19
CA ILE A 724 60.85 -15.25 -32.58
C ILE A 724 61.50 -14.05 -33.25
N GLY A 725 60.79 -13.51 -34.24
CA GLY A 725 61.19 -12.33 -34.99
C GLY A 725 61.63 -11.20 -34.07
N TRP A 726 62.93 -10.91 -34.08
CA TRP A 726 63.44 -9.57 -33.89
C TRP A 726 63.14 -8.77 -35.17
N ALA A 727 61.91 -8.27 -35.29
CA ALA A 727 61.55 -7.29 -36.32
C ALA A 727 60.29 -6.51 -35.92
N ARG A 728 60.50 -5.40 -35.19
CA ARG A 728 59.80 -4.10 -35.23
C ARG A 728 59.76 -3.44 -33.84
N LEU A 729 60.83 -2.72 -33.55
CA LEU A 729 60.85 -1.54 -32.67
C LEU A 729 61.69 -0.48 -33.41
N CYS A 730 61.03 0.22 -34.31
CA CYS A 730 61.24 1.64 -34.58
C CYS A 730 59.93 2.32 -34.22
#